data_AF-A0A842U1X2-F1
#
_entry.id   AF-A0A842U1X2-F1
#
_cell.length_a   1.000
_cell.length_b   1.000
_cell.length_c   1.000
_cell.angle_alpha   90.00
_cell.angle_beta   90.00
_cell.angle_gamma   90.00
#
_symmetry.space_group_name_H-M   'P 1'
#
loop_
_entity.id
_entity.type
_entity.pdbx_description
1 polymer ?
#
loop_
_entity_poly.entity_id
_entity_poly.type
_entity_poly.pdbx_seq_one_letter_code
_entity_poly.pdbx_strand_id
1 'polypeptide(L)'
;MLSSEDFFVQIKRKILKSIQTKEFDIEKIKKLISGYNFELLESFTTFTIEYNRSQKVQRLDIYKDLFTVIITRLTELSKENKIGNNYILNEESISLLINDILDLLLLKKVCSECNSEEVYKTSNPFNETQTSHFCRNCQKRVKILHKIEYVPILLAYINEWANMDANSKNKAETILLKKNHRKFLFKIFQECFEFLTQKGSIQSLLLVFKILEKNNIQHKLVKNELLFKELLIDKLKFTLRNHNFRDFISGKIFFNQNYGELDNEIQKIFIRTIVNSLKTGEFLKISNALEQLLAAHRVNVVFNNLKNKYKDEIETNYYLGLAASLEKSRFKDFKKMFEFSDKFDIHIKVSKIPNRFKIVSKLIKGCLQEISVGYQTSSLGKIIEILRFCNQFNLLNKKLSSENQKTVKKLKKDRLLIANLKDLFGHVSNAFLLYIHKVMPSELYDFFVNEPNAYSFYTNAEQMVSYILMFFDRYSVYGLSVENLGLVQQFLKNFKKTYSLERDKILEESPNYSNQENLKFIEFYFKNRKHLASPENLQKNNKKILSKEDYNFYSLSMVLLGGLGPQGHGFSYSTPKGEVVEVCSDIKENEAIIVKYKKFLKKQFISKLEEELANLKVNRKDINKVIKYLMEIIDQKEAITYQKKNTIIRQIKSYLTEFDEVQNREFQNLLEKISDAISVILRKIKLDDQFKTRMELVSQEKLKSEDIAKLTSLKNKSHYDVLRERFFYQYIVKWFYEIYTNRKFSDR
;
A
#
# COMPACT_ATOMS: atom_id res chain seq x y z
N MET A 1 -19.17 1.96 -46.85
CA MET A 1 -19.17 1.29 -45.54
C MET A 1 -19.92 2.16 -44.55
N LEU A 2 -20.89 1.61 -43.82
CA LEU A 2 -21.57 2.34 -42.74
C LEU A 2 -20.55 2.73 -41.66
N SER A 3 -20.66 3.94 -41.10
CA SER A 3 -19.86 4.28 -39.91
C SER A 3 -20.24 3.35 -38.75
N SER A 4 -19.31 3.09 -37.82
CA SER A 4 -19.60 2.21 -36.68
C SER A 4 -20.75 2.73 -35.82
N GLU A 5 -20.88 4.05 -35.67
CA GLU A 5 -21.99 4.66 -34.92
C GLU A 5 -23.34 4.47 -35.64
N ASP A 6 -23.39 4.61 -36.96
CA ASP A 6 -24.63 4.44 -37.72
C ASP A 6 -25.14 3.00 -37.68
N PHE A 7 -24.24 2.02 -37.64
CA PHE A 7 -24.60 0.61 -37.56
C PHE A 7 -25.32 0.25 -36.25
N PHE A 8 -24.73 0.55 -35.09
CA PHE A 8 -25.34 0.19 -33.80
C PHE A 8 -26.62 0.96 -33.53
N VAL A 9 -26.72 2.23 -33.97
CA VAL A 9 -27.96 3.00 -33.90
C VAL A 9 -29.06 2.38 -34.77
N GLN A 10 -28.73 1.92 -35.97
CA GLN A 10 -29.66 1.20 -36.83
C GLN A 10 -30.10 -0.15 -36.23
N ILE A 11 -29.17 -0.92 -35.65
CA ILE A 11 -29.50 -2.15 -34.93
C ILE A 11 -30.44 -1.85 -33.76
N LYS A 12 -30.11 -0.88 -32.89
CA LYS A 12 -30.96 -0.49 -31.76
C LYS A 12 -32.37 -0.13 -32.22
N ARG A 13 -32.50 0.68 -33.28
CA ARG A 13 -33.81 1.05 -33.86
C ARG A 13 -34.59 -0.16 -34.36
N LYS A 14 -33.93 -1.09 -35.06
CA LYS A 14 -34.57 -2.32 -35.54
C LYS A 14 -35.00 -3.22 -34.39
N ILE A 15 -34.19 -3.35 -33.34
CA ILE A 15 -34.52 -4.12 -32.14
C ILE A 15 -35.74 -3.52 -31.44
N LEU A 16 -35.75 -2.20 -31.19
CA LEU A 16 -36.89 -1.52 -30.57
C LEU A 16 -38.16 -1.69 -31.39
N LYS A 17 -38.08 -1.52 -32.72
CA LYS A 17 -39.21 -1.78 -33.62
C LYS A 17 -39.67 -3.23 -33.52
N SER A 18 -38.75 -4.19 -33.47
CA SER A 18 -39.07 -5.61 -33.37
C SER A 18 -39.74 -5.97 -32.03
N ILE A 19 -39.30 -5.36 -30.92
CA ILE A 19 -39.95 -5.49 -29.62
C ILE A 19 -41.36 -4.87 -29.67
N GLN A 20 -41.51 -3.73 -30.32
CA GLN A 20 -42.81 -3.05 -30.44
C GLN A 20 -43.81 -3.85 -31.29
N THR A 21 -43.39 -4.32 -32.47
CA THR A 21 -44.26 -5.04 -33.43
C THR A 21 -44.34 -6.53 -33.16
N LYS A 22 -43.43 -7.09 -32.35
CA LYS A 22 -43.22 -8.54 -32.19
C LYS A 22 -42.87 -9.25 -33.52
N GLU A 23 -42.23 -8.53 -34.43
CA GLU A 23 -41.76 -9.08 -35.71
C GLU A 23 -40.26 -8.89 -35.81
N PHE A 24 -39.51 -9.98 -35.98
CA PHE A 24 -38.05 -9.95 -36.12
C PHE A 24 -37.62 -10.64 -37.41
N ASP A 25 -37.10 -9.85 -38.36
CA ASP A 25 -36.63 -10.35 -39.65
C ASP A 25 -35.11 -10.59 -39.58
N ILE A 26 -34.74 -11.84 -39.27
CA ILE A 26 -33.35 -12.24 -39.08
C ILE A 26 -32.51 -12.05 -40.37
N GLU A 27 -33.10 -12.20 -41.55
CA GLU A 27 -32.41 -12.03 -42.83
C GLU A 27 -32.10 -10.57 -43.13
N LYS A 28 -33.00 -9.64 -42.81
CA LYS A 28 -32.71 -8.19 -42.85
C LYS A 28 -31.66 -7.76 -41.84
N ILE A 29 -31.51 -8.47 -40.73
CA ILE A 29 -30.45 -8.23 -39.74
C ILE A 29 -29.12 -8.78 -40.23
N LYS A 30 -29.07 -10.01 -40.78
CA LYS A 30 -27.86 -10.58 -41.41
C LYS A 30 -27.33 -9.68 -42.53
N LYS A 31 -28.21 -9.16 -43.41
CA LYS A 31 -27.84 -8.18 -44.46
C LYS A 31 -27.27 -6.88 -43.89
N LEU A 32 -27.77 -6.43 -42.74
CA LEU A 32 -27.25 -5.23 -42.07
C LEU A 32 -25.87 -5.49 -41.46
N ILE A 33 -25.67 -6.66 -40.83
CA ILE A 33 -24.39 -7.09 -40.26
C ILE A 33 -23.36 -7.27 -41.38
N SER A 34 -23.72 -7.94 -42.47
CA SER A 34 -22.84 -8.16 -43.64
C SER A 34 -22.38 -6.85 -44.27
N GLY A 35 -23.23 -5.82 -44.28
CA GLY A 35 -22.88 -4.49 -44.77
C GLY A 35 -21.94 -3.68 -43.85
N TYR A 36 -21.72 -4.15 -42.62
CA TYR A 36 -20.86 -3.52 -41.62
C TYR A 36 -19.55 -4.28 -41.39
N ASN A 37 -19.63 -5.57 -41.03
CA ASN A 37 -18.47 -6.41 -40.74
C ASN A 37 -18.79 -7.89 -41.01
N PHE A 38 -18.03 -8.52 -41.90
CA PHE A 38 -18.19 -9.93 -42.27
C PHE A 38 -17.80 -10.90 -41.13
N GLU A 39 -16.76 -10.60 -40.35
CA GLU A 39 -16.35 -11.40 -39.18
C GLU A 39 -17.47 -11.44 -38.12
N LEU A 40 -18.19 -10.32 -37.95
CA LEU A 40 -19.35 -10.27 -37.05
C LEU A 40 -20.51 -11.13 -37.57
N LEU A 41 -20.70 -11.21 -38.89
CA LEU A 41 -21.69 -12.11 -39.48
C LEU A 41 -21.33 -13.57 -39.24
N GLU A 42 -20.06 -13.94 -39.38
CA GLU A 42 -19.55 -15.28 -39.12
C GLU A 42 -19.73 -15.66 -37.65
N SER A 43 -19.36 -14.76 -36.72
CA SER A 43 -19.61 -14.90 -35.29
C SER A 43 -21.10 -15.08 -34.97
N PHE A 44 -21.97 -14.24 -35.57
CA PHE A 44 -23.41 -14.35 -35.39
C PHE A 44 -23.97 -15.68 -35.92
N THR A 45 -23.47 -16.16 -37.05
CA THR A 45 -23.92 -17.41 -37.68
C THR A 45 -23.48 -18.61 -36.86
N THR A 46 -22.23 -18.62 -36.40
CA THR A 46 -21.67 -19.66 -35.53
C THR A 46 -22.45 -19.73 -34.21
N PHE A 47 -22.66 -18.58 -33.57
CA PHE A 47 -23.46 -18.48 -32.35
C PHE A 47 -24.89 -19.00 -32.55
N THR A 48 -25.54 -18.66 -33.67
CA THR A 48 -26.91 -19.12 -33.97
C THR A 48 -26.98 -20.64 -34.14
N ILE A 49 -25.95 -21.27 -34.72
CA ILE A 49 -25.85 -22.72 -34.87
C ILE A 49 -25.71 -23.40 -33.50
N GLU A 50 -24.81 -22.91 -32.65
CA GLU A 50 -24.61 -23.42 -31.29
C GLU A 50 -25.87 -23.26 -30.43
N TYR A 51 -26.50 -22.09 -30.52
CA TYR A 51 -27.74 -21.78 -29.83
C TYR A 51 -28.88 -22.74 -30.21
N ASN A 52 -29.05 -23.03 -31.51
CA ASN A 52 -30.08 -23.96 -32.00
C ASN A 52 -29.84 -25.40 -31.55
N ARG A 53 -28.58 -25.81 -31.35
CA ARG A 53 -28.20 -27.15 -30.86
C ARG A 53 -28.35 -27.32 -29.33
N SER A 54 -28.44 -26.21 -28.59
CA SER A 54 -28.43 -26.22 -27.13
C SER A 54 -29.80 -26.54 -26.52
N GLN A 55 -29.82 -27.33 -25.44
CA GLN A 55 -31.04 -27.57 -24.66
C GLN A 55 -31.48 -26.30 -23.89
N LYS A 56 -32.76 -26.18 -23.55
CA LYS A 56 -33.33 -25.00 -22.86
C LYS A 56 -32.54 -24.58 -21.59
N VAL A 57 -32.10 -25.54 -20.78
CA VAL A 57 -31.29 -25.26 -19.57
C VAL A 57 -29.92 -24.69 -19.93
N GLN A 58 -29.28 -25.18 -21.00
CA GLN A 58 -28.01 -24.65 -21.50
C GLN A 58 -28.18 -23.26 -22.15
N ARG A 59 -29.36 -22.94 -22.71
CA ARG A 59 -29.66 -21.62 -23.29
C ARG A 59 -29.68 -20.50 -22.23
N LEU A 60 -30.13 -20.78 -21.00
CA LEU A 60 -30.06 -19.78 -19.92
C LEU A 60 -28.61 -19.39 -19.59
N ASP A 61 -27.66 -20.32 -19.71
CA ASP A 61 -26.23 -20.03 -19.54
C ASP A 61 -25.67 -19.19 -20.68
N ILE A 62 -26.16 -19.39 -21.90
CA ILE A 62 -25.82 -18.56 -23.06
C ILE A 62 -26.25 -17.10 -22.84
N TYR A 63 -27.37 -16.87 -22.14
CA TYR A 63 -27.88 -15.53 -21.82
C TYR A 63 -27.29 -14.91 -20.54
N LYS A 64 -26.31 -15.55 -19.90
CA LYS A 64 -25.68 -15.07 -18.66
C LYS A 64 -25.23 -13.61 -18.74
N ASP A 65 -24.62 -13.21 -19.86
CA ASP A 65 -24.08 -11.86 -19.99
C ASP A 65 -25.19 -10.81 -20.12
N LEU A 66 -26.26 -11.15 -20.88
CA LEU A 66 -27.47 -10.35 -20.95
C LEU A 66 -28.07 -10.16 -19.56
N PHE A 67 -28.25 -11.25 -18.80
CA PHE A 67 -28.79 -11.19 -17.44
C PHE A 67 -27.88 -10.38 -16.50
N THR A 68 -26.56 -10.50 -16.63
CA THR A 68 -25.59 -9.74 -15.82
C THR A 68 -25.73 -8.24 -16.04
N VAL A 69 -25.88 -7.79 -17.28
CA VAL A 69 -26.12 -6.36 -17.61
C VAL A 69 -27.42 -5.88 -16.99
N ILE A 70 -28.49 -6.67 -17.11
CA ILE A 70 -29.80 -6.33 -16.57
C ILE A 70 -29.77 -6.23 -15.04
N ILE A 71 -29.20 -7.22 -14.35
CA ILE A 71 -29.06 -7.22 -12.89
C ILE A 71 -28.24 -6.02 -12.42
N THR A 72 -27.15 -5.71 -13.11
CA THR A 72 -26.30 -4.56 -12.78
C THR A 72 -27.11 -3.26 -12.86
N ARG A 73 -27.84 -3.05 -13.96
CA ARG A 73 -28.67 -1.86 -14.14
C ARG A 73 -29.79 -1.77 -13.11
N LEU A 74 -30.48 -2.88 -12.83
CA LEU A 74 -31.51 -2.92 -11.79
C LEU A 74 -30.94 -2.59 -10.40
N THR A 75 -29.72 -3.06 -10.11
CA THR A 75 -29.04 -2.78 -8.85
C THR A 75 -28.66 -1.31 -8.71
N GLU A 76 -28.18 -0.67 -9.78
CA GLU A 76 -27.91 0.78 -9.82
C GLU A 76 -29.18 1.59 -9.61
N LEU A 77 -30.24 1.29 -10.36
CA LEU A 77 -31.52 1.98 -10.26
C LEU A 77 -32.15 1.82 -8.87
N SER A 78 -31.93 0.67 -8.21
CA SER A 78 -32.35 0.44 -6.83
C SER A 78 -31.53 1.27 -5.82
N LYS A 79 -30.25 1.56 -6.08
CA LYS A 79 -29.42 2.43 -5.22
C LYS A 79 -29.74 3.91 -5.42
N GLU A 80 -30.07 4.30 -6.65
CA GLU A 80 -30.46 5.66 -7.03
C GLU A 80 -31.91 6.01 -6.61
N ASN A 81 -32.63 5.10 -5.93
CA ASN A 81 -34.06 5.21 -5.60
C ASN A 81 -34.99 5.43 -6.81
N LYS A 82 -34.53 5.17 -8.04
CA LYS A 82 -35.30 5.43 -9.28
C LYS A 82 -36.37 4.38 -9.60
N ILE A 83 -36.22 3.15 -9.11
CA ILE A 83 -37.27 2.12 -9.17
C ILE A 83 -38.26 2.27 -7.98
N GLY A 84 -38.03 3.24 -7.10
CA GLY A 84 -38.80 3.47 -5.87
C GLY A 84 -38.74 2.29 -4.89
N ASN A 85 -39.23 2.50 -3.67
CA ASN A 85 -39.37 1.41 -2.68
C ASN A 85 -40.44 0.37 -3.06
N ASN A 86 -41.26 0.66 -4.08
CA ASN A 86 -42.42 -0.16 -4.44
C ASN A 86 -42.15 -1.15 -5.58
N TYR A 87 -41.03 -1.05 -6.32
CA TYR A 87 -40.66 -1.95 -7.42
C TYR A 87 -41.70 -2.09 -8.55
N ILE A 88 -42.65 -1.16 -8.64
CA ILE A 88 -43.71 -1.15 -9.67
C ILE A 88 -43.17 -0.45 -10.92
N LEU A 89 -43.28 -1.11 -12.08
CA LEU A 89 -42.83 -0.57 -13.36
C LEU A 89 -44.05 -0.08 -14.17
N ASN A 90 -44.16 1.23 -14.34
CA ASN A 90 -45.10 1.82 -15.28
C ASN A 90 -44.57 1.74 -16.73
N GLU A 91 -45.42 1.98 -17.72
CA GLU A 91 -45.06 1.83 -19.14
C GLU A 91 -43.89 2.74 -19.56
N GLU A 92 -43.82 3.95 -19.02
CA GLU A 92 -42.72 4.89 -19.29
C GLU A 92 -41.38 4.35 -18.76
N SER A 93 -41.38 3.82 -17.53
CA SER A 93 -40.21 3.20 -16.91
C SER A 93 -39.77 1.93 -17.65
N ILE A 94 -40.72 1.15 -18.19
CA ILE A 94 -40.44 -0.03 -19.00
C ILE A 94 -39.71 0.36 -20.29
N SER A 95 -40.23 1.36 -21.02
CA SER A 95 -39.59 1.84 -22.24
C SER A 95 -38.22 2.45 -21.99
N LEU A 96 -38.05 3.21 -20.89
CA LEU A 96 -36.75 3.74 -20.48
C LEU A 96 -35.77 2.62 -20.12
N LEU A 97 -36.20 1.62 -19.35
CA LEU A 97 -35.33 0.51 -18.95
C LEU A 97 -34.88 -0.35 -20.14
N ILE A 98 -35.77 -0.61 -21.11
CA ILE A 98 -35.40 -1.31 -22.34
C ILE A 98 -34.37 -0.49 -23.12
N ASN A 99 -34.56 0.83 -23.25
CA ASN A 99 -33.59 1.69 -23.91
C ASN A 99 -32.24 1.70 -23.20
N ASP A 100 -32.23 1.83 -21.87
CA ASP A 100 -31.01 1.78 -21.05
C ASP A 100 -30.26 0.45 -21.21
N ILE A 101 -30.97 -0.68 -21.20
CA ILE A 101 -30.37 -2.01 -21.40
C ILE A 101 -29.74 -2.10 -22.80
N LEU A 102 -30.46 -1.65 -23.83
CA LEU A 102 -29.94 -1.65 -25.20
C LEU A 102 -28.74 -0.71 -25.35
N ASP A 103 -28.73 0.42 -24.66
CA ASP A 103 -27.60 1.33 -24.63
C ASP A 103 -26.39 0.69 -23.96
N LEU A 104 -26.58 0.02 -22.82
CA LEU A 104 -25.52 -0.68 -22.12
C LEU A 104 -24.93 -1.85 -22.93
N LEU A 105 -25.74 -2.52 -23.74
CA LEU A 105 -25.34 -3.65 -24.58
C LEU A 105 -24.71 -3.22 -25.91
N LEU A 106 -25.25 -2.18 -26.56
CA LEU A 106 -24.92 -1.83 -27.95
C LEU A 106 -24.14 -0.53 -28.09
N LEU A 107 -24.42 0.47 -27.24
CA LEU A 107 -23.91 1.83 -27.40
C LEU A 107 -22.95 2.28 -26.28
N LYS A 108 -22.67 1.41 -25.28
CA LYS A 108 -21.75 1.72 -24.19
C LYS A 108 -20.33 1.92 -24.73
N LYS A 109 -19.81 3.14 -24.57
CA LYS A 109 -18.47 3.54 -25.03
C LYS A 109 -17.49 3.41 -23.89
N VAL A 110 -16.44 2.62 -24.07
CA VAL A 110 -15.29 2.59 -23.16
C VAL A 110 -14.02 2.98 -23.88
N CYS A 111 -13.17 3.72 -23.18
CA CYS A 111 -11.84 4.08 -23.66
C CYS A 111 -10.97 2.83 -23.81
N SER A 112 -10.45 2.58 -25.02
CA SER A 112 -9.54 1.45 -25.29
C SER A 112 -8.26 1.47 -24.45
N GLU A 113 -7.83 2.64 -23.96
CA GLU A 113 -6.56 2.83 -23.25
C GLU A 113 -6.68 2.64 -21.73
N CYS A 114 -7.82 3.00 -21.13
CA CYS A 114 -7.99 3.00 -19.67
C CYS A 114 -9.34 2.47 -19.18
N ASN A 115 -10.16 1.94 -20.09
CA ASN A 115 -11.49 1.39 -19.82
C ASN A 115 -12.51 2.36 -19.17
N SER A 116 -12.20 3.66 -19.16
CA SER A 116 -13.10 4.71 -18.65
C SER A 116 -14.32 4.91 -19.56
N GLU A 117 -15.49 5.12 -18.95
CA GLU A 117 -16.76 5.43 -19.64
C GLU A 117 -16.88 6.92 -20.01
N GLU A 118 -15.99 7.77 -19.49
CA GLU A 118 -16.01 9.22 -19.74
C GLU A 118 -15.41 9.59 -21.10
N VAL A 119 -16.06 9.16 -22.18
CA VAL A 119 -15.64 9.46 -23.56
C VAL A 119 -16.54 10.55 -24.15
N TYR A 120 -15.94 11.63 -24.64
CA TYR A 120 -16.65 12.71 -25.33
C TYR A 120 -16.28 12.77 -26.81
N LYS A 121 -17.24 13.24 -27.61
CA LYS A 121 -17.13 13.38 -29.06
C LYS A 121 -16.75 14.82 -29.40
N THR A 122 -15.80 15.01 -30.30
CA THR A 122 -15.45 16.31 -30.88
C THR A 122 -15.50 16.23 -32.40
N SER A 123 -15.99 17.27 -33.04
CA SER A 123 -15.80 17.46 -34.48
C SER A 123 -14.30 17.62 -34.77
N ASN A 124 -13.83 17.05 -35.87
CA ASN A 124 -12.48 17.30 -36.35
C ASN A 124 -12.41 18.77 -36.83
N PRO A 125 -11.48 19.59 -36.31
CA PRO A 125 -11.42 21.01 -36.66
C PRO A 125 -11.22 21.28 -38.15
N PHE A 126 -10.75 20.29 -38.91
CA PHE A 126 -10.44 20.41 -40.33
C PHE A 126 -11.44 19.69 -41.25
N ASN A 127 -12.41 18.95 -40.67
CA ASN A 127 -13.48 18.31 -41.43
C ASN A 127 -14.66 17.99 -40.50
N GLU A 128 -15.71 18.80 -40.54
CA GLU A 128 -16.88 18.66 -39.67
C GLU A 128 -17.63 17.31 -39.84
N THR A 129 -17.43 16.62 -40.97
CA THR A 129 -18.00 15.29 -41.21
C THR A 129 -17.25 14.16 -40.51
N GLN A 130 -16.01 14.42 -40.04
CA GLN A 130 -15.21 13.45 -39.30
C GLN A 130 -15.23 13.78 -37.82
N THR A 131 -15.61 12.80 -37.01
CA THR A 131 -15.69 12.97 -35.55
C THR A 131 -14.61 12.14 -34.86
N SER A 132 -13.92 12.74 -33.90
CA SER A 132 -12.93 12.07 -33.07
C SER A 132 -13.45 11.92 -31.64
N HIS A 133 -13.02 10.86 -30.96
CA HIS A 133 -13.43 10.57 -29.59
C HIS A 133 -12.25 10.71 -28.64
N PHE A 134 -12.49 11.33 -27.49
CA PHE A 134 -11.49 11.58 -26.46
C PHE A 134 -11.99 11.12 -25.10
N CYS A 135 -11.12 10.49 -24.32
CA CYS A 135 -11.45 10.11 -22.93
C CYS A 135 -11.12 11.27 -21.99
N ARG A 136 -12.04 11.72 -21.15
CA ARG A 136 -11.79 12.76 -20.13
C ARG A 136 -10.73 12.35 -19.12
N ASN A 137 -10.68 11.05 -18.81
CA ASN A 137 -9.84 10.52 -17.75
C ASN A 137 -8.36 10.38 -18.18
N CYS A 138 -8.10 9.90 -19.40
CA CYS A 138 -6.73 9.76 -19.93
C CYS A 138 -6.35 10.84 -20.95
N GLN A 139 -7.28 11.71 -21.34
CA GLN A 139 -7.13 12.81 -22.31
C GLN A 139 -6.55 12.43 -23.68
N LYS A 140 -6.58 11.14 -24.04
CA LYS A 140 -6.11 10.64 -25.33
C LYS A 140 -7.26 10.54 -26.33
N ARG A 141 -6.91 10.62 -27.62
CA ARG A 141 -7.78 10.17 -28.72
C ARG A 141 -7.95 8.67 -28.60
N VAL A 142 -9.18 8.18 -28.57
CA VAL A 142 -9.49 6.79 -28.24
C VAL A 142 -10.23 6.10 -29.38
N LYS A 143 -9.91 4.82 -29.60
CA LYS A 143 -10.78 3.93 -30.37
C LYS A 143 -11.92 3.49 -29.45
N ILE A 144 -13.16 3.69 -29.88
CA ILE A 144 -14.31 3.22 -29.12
C ILE A 144 -14.40 1.71 -29.29
N LEU A 145 -14.37 0.99 -28.17
CA LEU A 145 -14.76 -0.41 -28.14
C LEU A 145 -16.28 -0.46 -27.99
N HIS A 146 -16.96 -0.95 -29.03
CA HIS A 146 -18.35 -1.39 -28.93
C HIS A 146 -18.36 -2.84 -28.42
N LYS A 147 -19.31 -3.20 -27.56
CA LYS A 147 -19.47 -4.55 -27.02
C LYS A 147 -20.12 -5.49 -28.04
N ILE A 148 -19.42 -5.67 -29.16
CA ILE A 148 -19.86 -6.43 -30.34
C ILE A 148 -20.25 -7.86 -29.98
N GLU A 149 -19.56 -8.45 -29.00
CA GLU A 149 -19.81 -9.80 -28.46
C GLU A 149 -21.24 -10.02 -27.94
N TYR A 150 -21.96 -8.97 -27.52
CA TYR A 150 -23.35 -9.11 -27.05
C TYR A 150 -24.39 -9.02 -28.16
N VAL A 151 -24.01 -8.58 -29.35
CA VAL A 151 -24.93 -8.43 -30.48
C VAL A 151 -25.53 -9.78 -30.88
N PRO A 152 -24.74 -10.87 -31.06
CA PRO A 152 -25.31 -12.18 -31.37
C PRO A 152 -26.29 -12.70 -30.32
N ILE A 153 -25.93 -12.57 -29.04
CA ILE A 153 -26.72 -13.04 -27.89
C ILE A 153 -28.08 -12.34 -27.85
N LEU A 154 -28.06 -11.01 -27.96
CA LEU A 154 -29.26 -10.19 -27.93
C LEU A 154 -30.19 -10.45 -29.12
N LEU A 155 -29.63 -10.57 -30.33
CA LEU A 155 -30.42 -10.84 -31.54
C LEU A 155 -31.05 -12.22 -31.53
N ALA A 156 -30.34 -13.25 -31.04
CA ALA A 156 -30.90 -14.59 -30.88
C ALA A 156 -32.04 -14.60 -29.84
N TYR A 157 -31.87 -13.89 -28.71
CA TYR A 157 -32.91 -13.75 -27.71
C TYR A 157 -34.18 -13.09 -28.28
N ILE A 158 -34.02 -12.00 -29.03
CA ILE A 158 -35.15 -11.30 -29.66
C ILE A 158 -35.83 -12.19 -30.71
N ASN A 159 -35.05 -12.92 -31.50
CA ASN A 159 -35.58 -13.86 -32.47
C ASN A 159 -36.40 -14.99 -31.80
N GLU A 160 -35.91 -15.56 -30.70
CA GLU A 160 -36.66 -16.55 -29.92
C GLU A 160 -37.97 -15.94 -29.42
N TRP A 161 -37.91 -14.78 -28.75
CA TRP A 161 -39.08 -14.10 -28.20
C TRP A 161 -40.14 -13.74 -29.25
N ALA A 162 -39.71 -13.24 -30.42
CA ALA A 162 -40.61 -12.89 -31.51
C ALA A 162 -41.37 -14.13 -32.05
N ASN A 163 -40.72 -15.29 -32.07
CA ASN A 163 -41.28 -16.53 -32.61
C ASN A 163 -42.07 -17.38 -31.59
N MET A 164 -42.07 -17.04 -30.30
CA MET A 164 -42.74 -17.83 -29.24
C MET A 164 -44.27 -17.99 -29.41
N ASP A 165 -44.95 -17.06 -30.10
CA ASP A 165 -46.42 -17.08 -30.27
C ASP A 165 -46.88 -17.28 -31.73
N ALA A 166 -45.97 -17.59 -32.67
CA ALA A 166 -46.29 -17.68 -34.11
C ALA A 166 -47.33 -18.78 -34.47
N ASN A 167 -47.70 -19.63 -33.51
CA ASN A 167 -48.73 -20.67 -33.66
C ASN A 167 -50.13 -20.26 -33.17
N SER A 168 -50.33 -19.09 -32.56
CA SER A 168 -51.68 -18.59 -32.22
C SER A 168 -52.07 -17.43 -33.13
N LYS A 169 -52.69 -17.75 -34.28
CA LYS A 169 -53.34 -16.76 -35.14
C LYS A 169 -54.52 -16.15 -34.40
N ASN A 170 -54.40 -14.90 -33.95
CA ASN A 170 -55.52 -13.96 -33.94
C ASN A 170 -55.00 -12.53 -33.97
N LYS A 171 -55.31 -11.83 -35.08
CA LYS A 171 -55.07 -10.41 -35.30
C LYS A 171 -56.14 -9.61 -34.56
N ALA A 172 -55.72 -8.71 -33.68
CA ALA A 172 -56.52 -7.55 -33.30
C ALA A 172 -55.57 -6.35 -33.05
N GLU A 173 -55.96 -5.22 -33.65
CA GLU A 173 -55.13 -4.08 -33.98
C GLU A 173 -54.93 -3.08 -32.82
N THR A 174 -53.72 -2.49 -32.85
CA THR A 174 -53.32 -1.16 -32.35
C THR A 174 -53.33 -0.88 -30.83
N ILE A 175 -54.21 -1.48 -30.02
CA ILE A 175 -54.12 -1.39 -28.53
C ILE A 175 -53.04 -2.36 -27.97
N LEU A 176 -52.56 -3.30 -28.79
CA LEU A 176 -51.56 -4.32 -28.43
C LEU A 176 -50.11 -3.80 -28.37
N LEU A 177 -49.80 -2.68 -29.03
CA LEU A 177 -48.41 -2.21 -29.27
C LEU A 177 -47.67 -1.79 -28.00
N LYS A 178 -48.36 -1.18 -27.02
CA LYS A 178 -47.75 -0.82 -25.72
C LYS A 178 -47.53 -2.05 -24.81
N LYS A 179 -48.36 -3.09 -24.94
CA LYS A 179 -48.24 -4.33 -24.15
C LYS A 179 -47.01 -5.17 -24.51
N ASN A 180 -46.43 -5.00 -25.70
CA ASN A 180 -45.32 -5.86 -26.16
C ASN A 180 -43.97 -5.54 -25.47
N HIS A 181 -43.66 -4.26 -25.22
CA HIS A 181 -42.48 -3.87 -24.43
C HIS A 181 -42.51 -4.48 -23.03
N ARG A 182 -43.68 -4.38 -22.38
CA ARG A 182 -43.93 -5.00 -21.07
C ARG A 182 -43.80 -6.51 -21.11
N LYS A 183 -44.41 -7.18 -22.09
CA LYS A 183 -44.30 -8.64 -22.27
C LYS A 183 -42.85 -9.09 -22.48
N PHE A 184 -42.09 -8.37 -23.30
CA PHE A 184 -40.67 -8.64 -23.55
C PHE A 184 -39.85 -8.55 -22.26
N LEU A 185 -39.96 -7.43 -21.56
CA LEU A 185 -39.20 -7.20 -20.33
C LEU A 185 -39.58 -8.20 -19.23
N PHE A 186 -40.88 -8.50 -19.08
CA PHE A 186 -41.35 -9.47 -18.08
C PHE A 186 -40.86 -10.88 -18.37
N LYS A 187 -40.80 -11.26 -19.65
CA LYS A 187 -40.23 -12.53 -20.06
C LYS A 187 -38.74 -12.61 -19.71
N ILE A 188 -37.98 -11.54 -19.97
CA ILE A 188 -36.57 -11.47 -19.57
C ILE A 188 -36.43 -11.60 -18.05
N PHE A 189 -37.28 -10.94 -17.25
CA PHE A 189 -37.21 -11.08 -15.80
C PHE A 189 -37.54 -12.49 -15.31
N GLN A 190 -38.50 -13.19 -15.94
CA GLN A 190 -38.79 -14.59 -15.62
C GLN A 190 -37.57 -15.48 -15.88
N GLU A 191 -36.93 -15.36 -17.04
CA GLU A 191 -35.76 -16.18 -17.40
C GLU A 191 -34.51 -15.80 -16.60
N CYS A 192 -34.34 -14.51 -16.32
CA CYS A 192 -33.31 -14.02 -15.40
C CYS A 192 -33.52 -14.59 -13.99
N PHE A 193 -34.77 -14.67 -13.53
CA PHE A 193 -35.10 -15.28 -12.25
C PHE A 193 -34.82 -16.78 -12.23
N GLU A 194 -35.21 -17.52 -13.28
CA GLU A 194 -34.87 -18.94 -13.46
C GLU A 194 -33.35 -19.15 -13.41
N PHE A 195 -32.58 -18.34 -14.13
CA PHE A 195 -31.12 -18.35 -14.08
C PHE A 195 -30.62 -18.13 -12.65
N LEU A 196 -31.11 -17.11 -11.95
CA LEU A 196 -30.72 -16.77 -10.58
C LEU A 196 -31.03 -17.87 -9.56
N THR A 197 -32.11 -18.62 -9.76
CA THR A 197 -32.45 -19.77 -8.91
C THR A 197 -31.36 -20.84 -8.94
N GLN A 198 -30.67 -20.99 -10.07
CA GLN A 198 -29.57 -21.94 -10.22
C GLN A 198 -28.23 -21.27 -9.91
N LYS A 199 -27.95 -20.12 -10.52
CA LYS A 199 -26.65 -19.44 -10.55
C LYS A 199 -26.82 -17.95 -10.25
N GLY A 200 -26.15 -17.45 -9.21
CA GLY A 200 -26.17 -16.02 -8.88
C GLY A 200 -26.28 -15.76 -7.38
N SER A 201 -26.20 -14.48 -7.01
CA SER A 201 -26.29 -14.03 -5.62
C SER A 201 -27.74 -14.01 -5.13
N ILE A 202 -27.95 -14.27 -3.84
CA ILE A 202 -29.23 -14.10 -3.16
C ILE A 202 -29.71 -12.65 -3.31
N GLN A 203 -28.82 -11.67 -3.20
CA GLN A 203 -29.20 -10.26 -3.37
C GLN A 203 -29.84 -10.00 -4.76
N SER A 204 -29.25 -10.52 -5.83
CA SER A 204 -29.81 -10.42 -7.19
C SER A 204 -31.13 -11.19 -7.33
N LEU A 205 -31.20 -12.40 -6.77
CA LEU A 205 -32.42 -13.22 -6.76
C LEU A 205 -33.59 -12.49 -6.10
N LEU A 206 -33.34 -11.89 -4.93
CA LEU A 206 -34.35 -11.14 -4.18
C LEU A 206 -34.80 -9.87 -4.90
N LEU A 207 -33.88 -9.18 -5.59
CA LEU A 207 -34.23 -8.00 -6.38
C LEU A 207 -35.21 -8.35 -7.50
N VAL A 208 -34.92 -9.40 -8.28
CA VAL A 208 -35.80 -9.84 -9.37
C VAL A 208 -37.10 -10.43 -8.82
N PHE A 209 -37.05 -11.17 -7.71
CA PHE A 209 -38.25 -11.67 -7.02
C PHE A 209 -39.24 -10.53 -6.71
N LYS A 210 -38.77 -9.46 -6.07
CA LYS A 210 -39.62 -8.31 -5.72
C LYS A 210 -40.23 -7.64 -6.95
N ILE A 211 -39.48 -7.55 -8.06
CA ILE A 211 -39.99 -7.00 -9.32
C ILE A 211 -41.09 -7.90 -9.88
N LEU A 212 -40.89 -9.23 -9.90
CA LEU A 212 -41.90 -10.18 -10.37
C LEU A 212 -43.17 -10.12 -9.52
N GLU A 213 -43.02 -10.12 -8.20
CA GLU A 213 -44.12 -10.06 -7.23
C GLU A 213 -44.92 -8.75 -7.35
N LYS A 214 -44.26 -7.59 -7.26
CA LYS A 214 -44.93 -6.27 -7.26
C LYS A 214 -45.61 -5.92 -8.59
N ASN A 215 -45.19 -6.55 -9.69
CA ASN A 215 -45.80 -6.38 -11.01
C ASN A 215 -46.77 -7.51 -11.39
N ASN A 216 -47.13 -8.40 -10.45
CA ASN A 216 -48.04 -9.54 -10.64
C ASN A 216 -47.64 -10.45 -11.82
N ILE A 217 -46.34 -10.67 -12.01
CA ILE A 217 -45.80 -11.48 -13.10
C ILE A 217 -45.90 -12.95 -12.70
N GLN A 218 -46.62 -13.74 -13.50
CA GLN A 218 -46.85 -15.15 -13.18
C GLN A 218 -45.56 -15.97 -13.28
N HIS A 219 -45.10 -16.57 -12.18
CA HIS A 219 -43.99 -17.51 -12.16
C HIS A 219 -44.23 -18.57 -11.07
N LYS A 220 -43.88 -19.85 -11.31
CA LYS A 220 -44.21 -20.98 -10.40
C LYS A 220 -43.74 -20.73 -8.96
N LEU A 221 -42.51 -20.25 -8.80
CA LEU A 221 -41.92 -19.95 -7.49
C LEU A 221 -42.45 -18.64 -6.87
N VAL A 222 -42.90 -17.67 -7.67
CA VAL A 222 -43.48 -16.43 -7.13
C VAL A 222 -44.89 -16.66 -6.59
N LYS A 223 -45.64 -17.57 -7.22
CA LYS A 223 -46.99 -17.97 -6.78
C LYS A 223 -46.99 -18.94 -5.59
N ASN A 224 -45.91 -19.69 -5.39
CA ASN A 224 -45.81 -20.70 -4.35
C ASN A 224 -44.77 -20.29 -3.31
N GLU A 225 -45.26 -19.65 -2.26
CA GLU A 225 -44.46 -19.16 -1.13
C GLU A 225 -43.60 -20.27 -0.50
N LEU A 226 -44.16 -21.48 -0.35
CA LEU A 226 -43.47 -22.62 0.25
C LEU A 226 -42.26 -23.05 -0.59
N LEU A 227 -42.41 -23.17 -1.91
CA LEU A 227 -41.32 -23.53 -2.81
C LEU A 227 -40.21 -22.47 -2.86
N PHE A 228 -40.56 -21.19 -2.79
CA PHE A 228 -39.55 -20.12 -2.75
C PHE A 228 -38.84 -20.06 -1.40
N LYS A 229 -39.55 -20.33 -0.30
CA LYS A 229 -38.97 -20.48 1.04
C LYS A 229 -37.93 -21.59 1.08
N GLU A 230 -38.23 -22.76 0.51
CA GLU A 230 -37.28 -23.88 0.40
C GLU A 230 -36.04 -23.51 -0.45
N LEU A 231 -36.24 -22.90 -1.62
CA LEU A 231 -35.14 -22.42 -2.47
C LEU A 231 -34.22 -21.44 -1.71
N LEU A 232 -34.81 -20.50 -0.98
CA LEU A 232 -34.06 -19.50 -0.22
C LEU A 232 -33.25 -20.16 0.91
N ILE A 233 -33.81 -21.16 1.59
CA ILE A 233 -33.09 -21.98 2.59
C ILE A 233 -31.86 -22.66 1.96
N ASP A 234 -32.01 -23.28 0.80
CA ASP A 234 -30.89 -23.98 0.14
C ASP A 234 -29.81 -23.02 -0.33
N LYS A 235 -30.19 -21.85 -0.86
CA LYS A 235 -29.24 -20.78 -1.20
C LYS A 235 -28.53 -20.21 0.03
N LEU A 236 -29.23 -20.06 1.16
CA LEU A 236 -28.61 -19.66 2.43
C LEU A 236 -27.59 -20.70 2.91
N LYS A 237 -27.91 -22.00 2.84
CA LYS A 237 -26.95 -23.06 3.16
C LYS A 237 -25.74 -23.04 2.21
N PHE A 238 -25.97 -22.85 0.92
CA PHE A 238 -24.91 -22.78 -0.10
C PHE A 238 -23.97 -21.58 0.12
N THR A 239 -24.51 -20.40 0.42
CA THR A 239 -23.70 -19.21 0.71
C THR A 239 -22.85 -19.37 1.97
N LEU A 240 -23.36 -20.03 3.01
CA LEU A 240 -22.58 -20.38 4.20
C LEU A 240 -21.44 -21.37 3.91
N ARG A 241 -21.68 -22.41 3.10
CA ARG A 241 -20.64 -23.36 2.67
C ARG A 241 -19.50 -22.67 1.91
N ASN A 242 -19.85 -21.68 1.09
CA ASN A 242 -18.89 -20.90 0.30
C ASN A 242 -18.31 -19.69 1.05
N HIS A 243 -18.60 -19.53 2.35
CA HIS A 243 -18.14 -18.40 3.15
C HIS A 243 -18.57 -17.03 2.59
N ASN A 244 -19.65 -16.97 1.81
CA ASN A 244 -20.22 -15.72 1.28
C ASN A 244 -21.22 -15.12 2.29
N PHE A 245 -20.68 -14.63 3.41
CA PHE A 245 -21.46 -14.12 4.52
C PHE A 245 -22.32 -12.91 4.15
N ARG A 246 -21.87 -12.05 3.24
CA ARG A 246 -22.63 -10.88 2.80
C ARG A 246 -23.96 -11.27 2.16
N ASP A 247 -23.91 -12.24 1.26
CA ASP A 247 -25.08 -12.73 0.54
C ASP A 247 -26.02 -13.50 1.47
N PHE A 248 -25.44 -14.30 2.38
CA PHE A 248 -26.19 -14.97 3.44
C PHE A 248 -26.98 -14.00 4.32
N ILE A 249 -26.36 -12.91 4.79
CA ILE A 249 -27.01 -11.92 5.65
C ILE A 249 -28.17 -11.23 4.93
N SER A 250 -27.96 -10.83 3.68
CA SER A 250 -29.01 -10.20 2.87
C SER A 250 -30.22 -11.12 2.73
N GLY A 251 -29.96 -12.41 2.46
CA GLY A 251 -30.98 -13.44 2.42
C GLY A 251 -31.68 -13.68 3.76
N LYS A 252 -30.93 -13.76 4.86
CA LYS A 252 -31.47 -13.95 6.21
C LYS A 252 -32.40 -12.81 6.61
N ILE A 253 -32.03 -11.56 6.32
CA ILE A 253 -32.88 -10.40 6.63
C ILE A 253 -34.21 -10.52 5.89
N PHE A 254 -34.17 -10.80 4.59
CA PHE A 254 -35.40 -10.99 3.82
C PHE A 254 -36.22 -12.17 4.33
N PHE A 255 -35.58 -13.30 4.63
CA PHE A 255 -36.25 -14.48 5.17
C PHE A 255 -36.97 -14.15 6.48
N ASN A 256 -36.27 -13.53 7.43
CA ASN A 256 -36.84 -13.17 8.73
C ASN A 256 -38.02 -12.20 8.61
N GLN A 257 -37.97 -11.27 7.66
CA GLN A 257 -39.04 -10.30 7.43
C GLN A 257 -40.31 -10.91 6.85
N ASN A 258 -40.20 -12.00 6.07
CA ASN A 258 -41.33 -12.56 5.31
C ASN A 258 -41.80 -13.92 5.84
N TYR A 259 -40.92 -14.74 6.44
CA TYR A 259 -41.19 -16.14 6.77
C TYR A 259 -40.97 -16.49 8.25
N GLY A 260 -40.68 -15.50 9.10
CA GLY A 260 -40.35 -15.70 10.50
C GLY A 260 -38.90 -16.15 10.72
N GLU A 261 -38.59 -16.65 11.92
CA GLU A 261 -37.21 -16.99 12.26
C GLU A 261 -36.66 -18.19 11.47
N LEU A 262 -35.40 -18.04 11.02
CA LEU A 262 -34.64 -19.13 10.42
C LEU A 262 -34.40 -20.27 11.41
N ASP A 263 -34.57 -21.50 10.92
CA ASP A 263 -34.34 -22.73 11.68
C ASP A 263 -32.97 -22.76 12.38
N ASN A 264 -32.98 -23.30 13.59
CA ASN A 264 -31.82 -23.50 14.47
C ASN A 264 -30.67 -24.23 13.75
N GLU A 265 -30.94 -25.15 12.83
CA GLU A 265 -29.92 -25.84 12.04
C GLU A 265 -29.06 -24.86 11.20
N ILE A 266 -29.66 -23.87 10.56
CA ILE A 266 -28.93 -22.90 9.73
C ILE A 266 -28.18 -21.91 10.60
N GLN A 267 -28.74 -21.56 11.76
CA GLN A 267 -28.02 -20.76 12.77
C GLN A 267 -26.77 -21.50 13.27
N LYS A 268 -26.86 -22.81 13.55
CA LYS A 268 -25.69 -23.64 13.90
C LYS A 268 -24.64 -23.66 12.79
N ILE A 269 -25.04 -23.79 11.52
CA ILE A 269 -24.10 -23.76 10.38
C ILE A 269 -23.38 -22.41 10.34
N PHE A 270 -24.12 -21.30 10.46
CA PHE A 270 -23.53 -19.95 10.49
C PHE A 270 -22.51 -19.78 11.61
N ILE A 271 -22.85 -20.20 12.83
CA ILE A 271 -21.95 -20.15 14.00
C ILE A 271 -20.70 -21.00 13.74
N ARG A 272 -20.86 -22.24 13.24
CA ARG A 272 -19.73 -23.11 12.88
C ARG A 272 -18.81 -22.48 11.84
N THR A 273 -19.35 -21.81 10.82
CA THR A 273 -18.54 -21.13 9.80
C THR A 273 -17.76 -19.95 10.41
N ILE A 274 -18.37 -19.17 11.30
CA ILE A 274 -17.68 -18.10 12.05
C ILE A 274 -16.56 -18.71 12.89
N VAL A 275 -16.87 -19.72 13.71
CA VAL A 275 -15.91 -20.43 14.56
C VAL A 275 -14.73 -20.98 13.76
N ASN A 276 -15.00 -21.63 12.62
CA ASN A 276 -13.97 -22.17 11.75
C ASN A 276 -13.06 -21.07 11.18
N SER A 277 -13.61 -19.95 10.68
CA SER A 277 -12.74 -18.90 10.12
C SER A 277 -12.00 -18.10 11.20
N LEU A 278 -12.55 -18.00 12.42
CA LEU A 278 -11.81 -17.49 13.59
C LEU A 278 -10.65 -18.41 13.94
N LYS A 279 -10.88 -19.72 14.00
CA LYS A 279 -9.86 -20.74 14.32
C LYS A 279 -8.68 -20.74 13.33
N THR A 280 -8.93 -20.50 12.04
CA THR A 280 -7.88 -20.50 11.00
C THR A 280 -7.09 -19.18 10.92
N GLY A 281 -7.58 -18.11 11.58
CA GLY A 281 -7.02 -16.77 11.50
C GLY A 281 -7.37 -16.03 10.21
N GLU A 282 -8.40 -16.47 9.48
CA GLU A 282 -8.85 -15.85 8.21
C GLU A 282 -9.90 -14.75 8.47
N PHE A 283 -9.62 -13.87 9.44
CA PHE A 283 -10.56 -12.85 9.88
C PHE A 283 -11.08 -11.95 8.76
N LEU A 284 -10.27 -11.66 7.74
CA LEU A 284 -10.68 -10.85 6.58
C LEU A 284 -11.89 -11.43 5.82
N LYS A 285 -12.10 -12.76 5.86
CA LYS A 285 -13.26 -13.40 5.23
C LYS A 285 -14.56 -13.08 5.97
N ILE A 286 -14.49 -12.78 7.27
CA ILE A 286 -15.65 -12.45 8.10
C ILE A 286 -15.77 -10.93 8.34
N SER A 287 -14.65 -10.18 8.38
CA SER A 287 -14.63 -8.76 8.78
C SER A 287 -15.53 -7.89 7.91
N ASN A 288 -15.44 -8.01 6.58
CA ASN A 288 -16.24 -7.20 5.65
C ASN A 288 -17.74 -7.48 5.80
N ALA A 289 -18.12 -8.72 6.14
CA ALA A 289 -19.52 -9.08 6.35
C ALA A 289 -20.04 -8.57 7.71
N LEU A 290 -19.20 -8.61 8.75
CA LEU A 290 -19.54 -8.09 10.07
C LEU A 290 -19.59 -6.56 10.08
N GLU A 291 -18.69 -5.87 9.37
CA GLU A 291 -18.71 -4.42 9.21
C GLU A 291 -20.00 -3.93 8.53
N GLN A 292 -20.48 -4.62 7.50
CA GLN A 292 -21.77 -4.30 6.86
C GLN A 292 -22.97 -4.56 7.77
N LEU A 293 -22.90 -5.59 8.61
CA LEU A 293 -23.91 -5.84 9.64
C LEU A 293 -23.94 -4.73 10.70
N LEU A 294 -22.76 -4.20 11.07
CA LEU A 294 -22.61 -3.11 12.04
C LEU A 294 -23.15 -1.80 11.48
N ALA A 295 -22.84 -1.50 10.21
CA ALA A 295 -23.33 -0.31 9.51
C ALA A 295 -24.87 -0.29 9.39
N ALA A 296 -25.51 -1.47 9.39
CA ALA A 296 -26.97 -1.59 9.40
C ALA A 296 -27.61 -1.51 10.80
N HIS A 297 -26.85 -1.25 11.87
CA HIS A 297 -27.28 -1.30 13.28
C HIS A 297 -27.95 -2.62 13.70
N ARG A 298 -27.60 -3.75 13.06
CA ARG A 298 -28.30 -5.05 13.22
C ARG A 298 -27.45 -6.16 13.84
N VAL A 299 -26.22 -5.90 14.26
CA VAL A 299 -25.35 -6.91 14.92
C VAL A 299 -25.92 -7.43 16.23
N ASN A 300 -26.53 -6.54 17.02
CA ASN A 300 -27.18 -6.91 18.27
C ASN A 300 -28.23 -8.02 18.07
N VAL A 301 -28.93 -8.04 16.94
CA VAL A 301 -29.94 -9.08 16.63
C VAL A 301 -29.30 -10.43 16.31
N VAL A 302 -28.08 -10.46 15.76
CA VAL A 302 -27.41 -11.71 15.37
C VAL A 302 -26.68 -12.37 16.54
N PHE A 303 -26.05 -11.58 17.42
CA PHE A 303 -25.22 -12.11 18.50
C PHE A 303 -25.87 -12.06 19.89
N ASN A 304 -26.84 -11.19 20.15
CA ASN A 304 -27.49 -11.13 21.48
C ASN A 304 -28.42 -12.33 21.74
N ASN A 305 -28.98 -12.94 20.69
CA ASN A 305 -29.82 -14.14 20.79
C ASN A 305 -29.02 -15.45 20.80
N LEU A 306 -27.68 -15.40 20.80
CA LEU A 306 -26.86 -16.61 20.92
C LEU A 306 -26.90 -17.13 22.34
N LYS A 307 -27.25 -18.42 22.50
CA LYS A 307 -27.12 -19.15 23.76
C LYS A 307 -25.69 -19.00 24.31
N ASN A 308 -25.54 -18.88 25.63
CA ASN A 308 -24.24 -18.70 26.31
C ASN A 308 -23.15 -19.66 25.80
N LYS A 309 -23.49 -20.93 25.55
CA LYS A 309 -22.58 -21.93 24.98
C LYS A 309 -21.89 -21.49 23.68
N TYR A 310 -22.59 -20.78 22.79
CA TYR A 310 -22.01 -20.30 21.53
C TYR A 310 -21.15 -19.04 21.73
N LYS A 311 -21.48 -18.21 22.72
CA LYS A 311 -20.62 -17.06 23.09
C LYS A 311 -19.27 -17.54 23.61
N ASP A 312 -19.26 -18.55 24.48
CA ASP A 312 -18.02 -19.16 25.00
C ASP A 312 -17.20 -19.81 23.88
N GLU A 313 -17.86 -20.51 22.95
CA GLU A 313 -17.21 -21.12 21.78
C GLU A 313 -16.59 -20.07 20.86
N ILE A 314 -17.32 -18.99 20.57
CA ILE A 314 -16.82 -17.86 19.77
C ILE A 314 -15.64 -17.20 20.48
N GLU A 315 -15.74 -16.86 21.78
CA GLU A 315 -14.67 -16.23 22.54
C GLU A 315 -13.41 -17.10 22.55
N THR A 316 -13.56 -18.41 22.81
CA THR A 316 -12.44 -19.37 22.82
C THR A 316 -11.73 -19.40 21.46
N ASN A 317 -12.49 -19.52 20.37
CA ASN A 317 -11.92 -19.54 19.02
C ASN A 317 -11.38 -18.17 18.58
N TYR A 318 -11.87 -17.08 19.18
CA TYR A 318 -11.33 -15.74 18.98
C TYR A 318 -9.88 -15.64 19.47
N TYR A 319 -9.60 -16.13 20.68
CA TYR A 319 -8.24 -16.18 21.22
C TYR A 319 -7.33 -17.12 20.42
N LEU A 320 -7.86 -18.24 19.92
CA LEU A 320 -7.13 -19.12 18.98
C LEU A 320 -6.78 -18.39 17.69
N GLY A 321 -7.71 -17.60 17.13
CA GLY A 321 -7.47 -16.80 15.94
C GLY A 321 -6.42 -15.71 16.15
N LEU A 322 -6.43 -15.03 17.29
CA LEU A 322 -5.37 -14.09 17.68
C LEU A 322 -4.00 -14.80 17.77
N ALA A 323 -3.94 -15.98 18.40
CA ALA A 323 -2.71 -16.77 18.46
C ALA A 323 -2.24 -17.22 17.06
N ALA A 324 -3.14 -17.67 16.19
CA ALA A 324 -2.82 -18.10 14.83
C ALA A 324 -2.31 -16.94 13.95
N SER A 325 -2.91 -15.75 14.07
CA SER A 325 -2.43 -14.54 13.40
C SER A 325 -1.04 -14.13 13.89
N LEU A 326 -0.79 -14.25 15.20
CA LEU A 326 0.53 -13.99 15.78
C LEU A 326 1.58 -15.00 15.28
N GLU A 327 1.25 -16.29 15.27
CA GLU A 327 2.17 -17.36 14.83
C GLU A 327 2.55 -17.24 13.35
N LYS A 328 1.64 -16.77 12.50
CA LYS A 328 1.88 -16.56 11.06
C LYS A 328 2.48 -15.17 10.75
N SER A 329 2.91 -14.40 11.75
CA SER A 329 3.42 -13.03 11.61
C SER A 329 2.45 -12.07 10.90
N ARG A 330 1.13 -12.32 10.98
CA ARG A 330 0.09 -11.49 10.35
C ARG A 330 -0.34 -10.36 11.29
N PHE A 331 0.59 -9.48 11.64
CA PHE A 331 0.36 -8.41 12.64
C PHE A 331 -0.78 -7.45 12.26
N LYS A 332 -0.97 -7.18 10.96
CA LYS A 332 -2.11 -6.37 10.48
C LYS A 332 -3.45 -7.04 10.76
N ASP A 333 -3.54 -8.36 10.56
CA ASP A 333 -4.76 -9.12 10.81
C ASP A 333 -5.01 -9.25 12.31
N PHE A 334 -3.97 -9.48 13.11
CA PHE A 334 -4.07 -9.45 14.58
C PHE A 334 -4.60 -8.11 15.07
N LYS A 335 -4.06 -6.98 14.61
CA LYS A 335 -4.50 -5.64 15.01
C LYS A 335 -5.98 -5.43 14.68
N LYS A 336 -6.38 -5.77 13.45
CA LYS A 336 -7.79 -5.69 13.04
C LYS A 336 -8.69 -6.55 13.90
N MET A 337 -8.30 -7.80 14.19
CA MET A 337 -9.04 -8.66 15.12
C MET A 337 -9.13 -8.01 16.51
N PHE A 338 -8.01 -7.56 17.07
CA PHE A 338 -8.01 -6.94 18.39
C PHE A 338 -8.98 -5.74 18.47
N GLU A 339 -8.97 -4.86 17.46
CA GLU A 339 -9.89 -3.72 17.33
C GLU A 339 -11.36 -4.15 17.12
N PHE A 340 -11.59 -5.32 16.53
CA PHE A 340 -12.93 -5.84 16.27
C PHE A 340 -13.53 -6.61 17.44
N SER A 341 -12.79 -6.82 18.53
CA SER A 341 -13.24 -7.61 19.69
C SER A 341 -14.47 -7.02 20.36
N ASP A 342 -14.56 -5.69 20.44
CA ASP A 342 -15.72 -4.95 20.95
C ASP A 342 -17.01 -5.30 20.20
N LYS A 343 -16.90 -5.64 18.91
CA LYS A 343 -18.06 -5.98 18.07
C LYS A 343 -18.64 -7.35 18.36
N PHE A 344 -17.87 -8.21 19.02
CA PHE A 344 -18.30 -9.49 19.55
C PHE A 344 -18.64 -9.45 21.05
N ASP A 345 -18.61 -8.26 21.68
CA ASP A 345 -18.71 -8.10 23.13
C ASP A 345 -17.63 -8.91 23.88
N ILE A 346 -16.44 -9.02 23.27
CA ILE A 346 -15.29 -9.73 23.85
C ILE A 346 -14.31 -8.70 24.41
N HIS A 347 -14.24 -8.61 25.74
CA HIS A 347 -13.16 -7.88 26.39
C HIS A 347 -11.86 -8.70 26.37
N ILE A 348 -10.90 -8.30 25.54
CA ILE A 348 -9.67 -9.07 25.32
C ILE A 348 -8.82 -9.15 26.58
N LYS A 349 -8.77 -10.36 27.15
CA LYS A 349 -7.81 -10.74 28.19
C LYS A 349 -6.62 -11.38 27.52
N VAL A 350 -5.52 -10.65 27.39
CA VAL A 350 -4.26 -11.14 26.80
C VAL A 350 -3.79 -12.46 27.43
N SER A 351 -4.07 -12.68 28.72
CA SER A 351 -3.79 -13.93 29.43
C SER A 351 -4.46 -15.17 28.79
N LYS A 352 -5.61 -15.01 28.13
CA LYS A 352 -6.35 -16.08 27.44
C LYS A 352 -5.80 -16.42 26.05
N ILE A 353 -4.91 -15.60 25.46
CA ILE A 353 -4.27 -15.93 24.18
C ILE A 353 -3.31 -17.12 24.40
N PRO A 354 -3.58 -18.30 23.78
CA PRO A 354 -2.83 -19.51 24.03
C PRO A 354 -1.40 -19.42 23.49
N ASN A 355 -0.45 -20.02 24.23
CA ASN A 355 0.95 -20.16 23.83
C ASN A 355 1.68 -18.87 23.44
N ARG A 356 1.14 -17.67 23.75
CA ARG A 356 1.68 -16.39 23.26
C ARG A 356 3.17 -16.20 23.54
N PHE A 357 3.67 -16.62 24.70
CA PHE A 357 5.11 -16.53 25.02
C PHE A 357 5.95 -17.44 24.12
N LYS A 358 5.51 -18.67 23.88
CA LYS A 358 6.17 -19.62 22.96
C LYS A 358 6.15 -19.10 21.52
N ILE A 359 5.03 -18.49 21.10
CA ILE A 359 4.91 -17.88 19.79
C ILE A 359 5.89 -16.71 19.63
N VAL A 360 5.93 -15.78 20.60
CA VAL A 360 6.88 -14.64 20.58
C VAL A 360 8.33 -15.14 20.56
N SER A 361 8.66 -16.12 21.40
CA SER A 361 9.97 -16.79 21.41
C SER A 361 10.35 -17.33 20.03
N LYS A 362 9.44 -18.07 19.38
CA LYS A 362 9.63 -18.62 18.03
C LYS A 362 9.81 -17.54 16.97
N LEU A 363 9.09 -16.42 17.05
CA LEU A 363 9.25 -15.28 16.14
C LEU A 363 10.65 -14.66 16.27
N ILE A 364 11.12 -14.44 17.50
CA ILE A 364 12.46 -13.89 17.75
C ILE A 364 13.54 -14.87 17.31
N LYS A 365 13.44 -16.15 17.67
CA LYS A 365 14.35 -17.21 17.21
C LYS A 365 14.40 -17.33 15.69
N GLY A 366 13.25 -17.19 15.02
CA GLY A 366 13.18 -17.14 13.55
C GLY A 366 14.00 -15.99 12.97
N CYS A 367 13.94 -14.79 13.56
CA CYS A 367 14.80 -13.68 13.15
C CYS A 367 16.28 -13.97 13.39
N LEU A 368 16.64 -14.59 14.53
CA LEU A 368 18.01 -15.01 14.82
C LEU A 368 18.53 -16.05 13.83
N GLN A 369 17.68 -16.96 13.39
CA GLN A 369 18.02 -17.97 12.39
C GLN A 369 18.24 -17.36 10.99
N GLU A 370 17.40 -16.39 10.58
CA GLU A 370 17.61 -15.64 9.33
C GLU A 370 18.94 -14.88 9.34
N ILE A 371 19.32 -14.34 10.50
CA ILE A 371 20.60 -13.68 10.71
C ILE A 371 21.75 -14.69 10.60
N SER A 372 21.65 -15.82 11.30
CA SER A 372 22.75 -16.78 11.43
C SER A 372 23.07 -17.52 10.13
N VAL A 373 22.03 -17.93 9.39
CA VAL A 373 22.19 -18.74 8.18
C VAL A 373 22.30 -17.88 6.92
N GLY A 374 21.61 -16.73 6.89
CA GLY A 374 21.45 -15.92 5.69
C GLY A 374 22.27 -14.63 5.64
N TYR A 375 23.04 -14.30 6.70
CA TYR A 375 23.67 -12.99 6.88
C TYR A 375 22.69 -11.80 6.69
N GLN A 376 21.40 -12.02 6.98
CA GLN A 376 20.35 -11.02 6.84
C GLN A 376 20.29 -10.12 8.08
N THR A 377 21.28 -9.24 8.23
CA THR A 377 21.39 -8.34 9.40
C THR A 377 20.17 -7.41 9.56
N SER A 378 19.41 -7.17 8.49
CA SER A 378 18.11 -6.48 8.52
C SER A 378 17.07 -7.15 9.46
N SER A 379 17.22 -8.44 9.75
CA SER A 379 16.32 -9.17 10.66
C SER A 379 16.48 -8.79 12.14
N LEU A 380 17.57 -8.12 12.53
CA LEU A 380 17.64 -7.47 13.85
C LEU A 380 16.66 -6.28 13.95
N GLY A 381 16.38 -5.58 12.85
CA GLY A 381 15.33 -4.57 12.80
C GLY A 381 13.94 -5.19 13.04
N LYS A 382 13.71 -6.40 12.49
CA LYS A 382 12.45 -7.14 12.69
C LYS A 382 12.22 -7.53 14.15
N ILE A 383 13.26 -7.87 14.91
CA ILE A 383 13.13 -8.15 16.36
C ILE A 383 12.56 -6.93 17.09
N ILE A 384 13.06 -5.72 16.79
CA ILE A 384 12.55 -4.48 17.38
C ILE A 384 11.08 -4.27 17.01
N GLU A 385 10.69 -4.54 15.76
CA GLU A 385 9.29 -4.46 15.31
C GLU A 385 8.37 -5.47 16.05
N ILE A 386 8.82 -6.71 16.21
CA ILE A 386 8.10 -7.75 16.98
C ILE A 386 7.92 -7.31 18.43
N LEU A 387 8.98 -6.81 19.07
CA LEU A 387 8.93 -6.35 20.46
C LEU A 387 8.03 -5.13 20.62
N ARG A 388 8.07 -4.17 19.69
CA ARG A 388 7.14 -3.03 19.65
C ARG A 388 5.70 -3.50 19.57
N PHE A 389 5.41 -4.43 18.66
CA PHE A 389 4.07 -5.00 18.52
C PHE A 389 3.62 -5.71 19.81
N CYS A 390 4.48 -6.53 20.39
CA CYS A 390 4.19 -7.24 21.64
C CYS A 390 3.94 -6.28 22.81
N ASN A 391 4.70 -5.18 22.89
CA ASN A 391 4.52 -4.16 23.92
C ASN A 391 3.21 -3.38 23.73
N GLN A 392 2.90 -2.98 22.49
CA GLN A 392 1.69 -2.25 22.14
C GLN A 392 0.42 -2.99 22.59
N PHE A 393 0.36 -4.31 22.37
CA PHE A 393 -0.79 -5.15 22.73
C PHE A 393 -0.62 -5.86 24.09
N ASN A 394 0.38 -5.46 24.89
CA ASN A 394 0.67 -6.04 26.21
C ASN A 394 0.83 -7.58 26.21
N LEU A 395 1.26 -8.18 25.10
CA LEU A 395 1.38 -9.65 24.92
C LEU A 395 2.31 -10.29 25.95
N LEU A 396 3.26 -9.52 26.45
CA LEU A 396 4.24 -9.97 27.44
C LEU A 396 3.75 -9.85 28.90
N ASN A 397 2.53 -9.35 29.12
CA ASN A 397 1.99 -9.17 30.47
C ASN A 397 1.83 -10.52 31.20
N LYS A 398 2.36 -10.56 32.43
CA LYS A 398 2.21 -11.68 33.39
C LYS A 398 2.34 -11.17 34.82
N LYS A 399 1.73 -11.89 35.76
CA LYS A 399 1.89 -11.63 37.20
C LYS A 399 3.36 -11.87 37.58
N LEU A 400 3.98 -10.89 38.26
CA LEU A 400 5.37 -10.95 38.66
C LEU A 400 5.51 -11.48 40.10
N SER A 401 6.40 -12.45 40.31
CA SER A 401 6.85 -12.88 41.64
C SER A 401 7.57 -11.76 42.39
N SER A 402 7.65 -11.86 43.72
CA SER A 402 8.35 -10.90 44.59
C SER A 402 9.81 -10.68 44.18
N GLU A 403 10.52 -11.75 43.82
CA GLU A 403 11.89 -11.70 43.30
C GLU A 403 11.98 -10.91 41.98
N ASN A 404 11.10 -11.22 41.03
CA ASN A 404 11.05 -10.52 39.75
C ASN A 404 10.73 -9.02 39.92
N GLN A 405 9.90 -8.66 40.92
CA GLN A 405 9.64 -7.27 41.24
C GLN A 405 10.88 -6.56 41.80
N LYS A 406 11.70 -7.22 42.63
CA LYS A 406 12.99 -6.68 43.10
C LYS A 406 13.94 -6.43 41.93
N THR A 407 14.04 -7.36 40.99
CA THR A 407 14.85 -7.21 39.77
C THR A 407 14.40 -6.02 38.93
N VAL A 408 13.09 -5.88 38.68
CA VAL A 408 12.54 -4.73 37.94
C VAL A 408 12.83 -3.41 38.66
N LYS A 409 12.69 -3.35 39.99
CA LYS A 409 13.04 -2.16 40.78
C LYS A 409 14.52 -1.78 40.63
N LYS A 410 15.42 -2.77 40.57
CA LYS A 410 16.86 -2.55 40.32
C LYS A 410 17.09 -1.98 38.91
N LEU A 411 16.48 -2.58 37.89
CA LEU A 411 16.61 -2.12 36.50
C LEU A 411 16.10 -0.71 36.27
N LYS A 412 15.01 -0.32 36.96
CA LYS A 412 14.48 1.04 36.89
C LYS A 412 15.41 2.12 37.43
N LYS A 413 16.45 1.76 38.19
CA LYS A 413 17.49 2.71 38.64
C LYS A 413 18.43 3.12 37.49
N ASP A 414 18.54 2.29 36.45
CA ASP A 414 19.33 2.61 35.26
C ASP A 414 18.55 3.57 34.35
N ARG A 415 18.81 4.87 34.52
CA ARG A 415 18.11 5.93 33.78
C ARG A 415 18.32 5.81 32.27
N LEU A 416 19.51 5.42 31.83
CA LEU A 416 19.86 5.30 30.41
C LEU A 416 19.11 4.16 29.74
N LEU A 417 19.04 3.00 30.40
CA LEU A 417 18.26 1.86 29.93
C LEU A 417 16.78 2.24 29.78
N ILE A 418 16.19 2.83 30.83
CA ILE A 418 14.76 3.16 30.81
C ILE A 418 14.44 4.22 29.74
N ALA A 419 15.29 5.22 29.58
CA ALA A 419 15.12 6.23 28.53
C ALA A 419 15.17 5.60 27.13
N ASN A 420 16.19 4.78 26.83
CA ASN A 420 16.29 4.08 25.54
C ASN A 420 15.09 3.17 25.25
N LEU A 421 14.62 2.42 26.26
CA LEU A 421 13.45 1.55 26.09
C LEU A 421 12.17 2.35 25.83
N LYS A 422 11.99 3.50 26.49
CA LYS A 422 10.84 4.37 26.23
C LYS A 422 10.87 4.93 24.82
N ASP A 423 12.04 5.32 24.37
CA ASP A 423 12.28 5.83 23.03
C ASP A 423 11.99 4.79 21.93
N LEU A 424 12.38 3.54 22.16
CA LEU A 424 12.18 2.46 21.21
C LEU A 424 10.77 1.88 21.24
N PHE A 425 10.14 1.78 22.41
CA PHE A 425 8.93 0.97 22.61
C PHE A 425 7.74 1.75 23.19
N GLY A 426 7.89 3.04 23.50
CA GLY A 426 6.87 3.86 24.13
C GLY A 426 6.72 3.53 25.62
N HIS A 427 5.51 3.19 26.07
CA HIS A 427 5.29 2.82 27.46
C HIS A 427 5.93 1.47 27.80
N VAL A 428 6.86 1.43 28.76
CA VAL A 428 7.60 0.22 29.13
C VAL A 428 7.02 -0.41 30.40
N SER A 429 6.30 -1.53 30.26
CA SER A 429 5.72 -2.25 31.40
C SER A 429 6.77 -3.04 32.20
N ASN A 430 6.48 -3.35 33.47
CA ASN A 430 7.36 -4.19 34.30
C ASN A 430 7.57 -5.60 33.70
N ALA A 431 6.52 -6.15 33.08
CA ALA A 431 6.59 -7.45 32.45
C ALA A 431 7.46 -7.42 31.19
N PHE A 432 7.38 -6.34 30.41
CA PHE A 432 8.24 -6.09 29.25
C PHE A 432 9.71 -5.93 29.67
N LEU A 433 10.00 -5.13 30.70
CA LEU A 433 11.35 -4.99 31.27
C LEU A 433 11.95 -6.34 31.66
N LEU A 434 11.15 -7.18 32.35
CA LEU A 434 11.61 -8.49 32.77
C LEU A 434 11.83 -9.43 31.57
N TYR A 435 10.97 -9.36 30.55
CA TYR A 435 11.12 -10.16 29.34
C TYR A 435 12.45 -9.84 28.64
N ILE A 436 12.73 -8.55 28.42
CA ILE A 436 13.97 -8.08 27.79
C ILE A 436 15.19 -8.45 28.63
N HIS A 437 15.15 -8.31 29.96
CA HIS A 437 16.30 -8.57 30.81
C HIS A 437 16.60 -10.06 31.00
N LYS A 438 15.55 -10.89 31.14
CA LYS A 438 15.71 -12.28 31.59
C LYS A 438 15.38 -13.28 30.50
N VAL A 439 14.24 -13.11 29.84
CA VAL A 439 13.71 -14.13 28.90
C VAL A 439 14.46 -14.08 27.59
N MET A 440 14.55 -12.92 26.94
CA MET A 440 15.23 -12.79 25.65
C MET A 440 16.72 -13.18 25.71
N PRO A 441 17.53 -12.76 26.70
CA PRO A 441 18.91 -13.23 26.86
C PRO A 441 19.03 -14.73 27.08
N SER A 442 18.07 -15.34 27.80
CA SER A 442 18.04 -16.80 27.97
C SER A 442 17.69 -17.51 26.65
N GLU A 443 16.74 -16.98 25.89
CA GLU A 443 16.39 -17.51 24.56
C GLU A 443 17.56 -17.42 23.57
N LEU A 444 18.35 -16.34 23.64
CA LEU A 444 19.60 -16.18 22.89
C LEU A 444 20.64 -17.22 23.33
N TYR A 445 20.81 -17.41 24.64
CA TYR A 445 21.68 -18.46 25.18
C TYR A 445 21.29 -19.83 24.65
N ASP A 446 20.00 -20.19 24.76
CA ASP A 446 19.53 -21.49 24.29
C ASP A 446 19.72 -21.65 22.78
N PHE A 447 19.43 -20.61 21.99
CA PHE A 447 19.58 -20.66 20.53
C PHE A 447 21.05 -20.80 20.09
N PHE A 448 21.95 -19.99 20.65
CA PHE A 448 23.36 -20.03 20.23
C PHE A 448 24.09 -21.22 20.85
N VAL A 449 23.94 -21.47 22.15
CA VAL A 449 24.76 -22.45 22.88
C VAL A 449 24.15 -23.86 22.87
N ASN A 450 22.84 -23.99 23.02
CA ASN A 450 22.18 -25.29 23.25
C ASN A 450 21.55 -25.93 21.99
N GLU A 451 21.35 -25.18 20.89
CA GLU A 451 20.76 -25.70 19.65
C GLU A 451 21.86 -25.96 18.58
N PRO A 452 22.35 -27.21 18.43
CA PRO A 452 23.58 -27.53 17.68
C PRO A 452 23.53 -27.26 16.16
N ASN A 453 22.37 -26.96 15.58
CA ASN A 453 22.23 -26.66 14.16
C ASN A 453 22.48 -25.19 13.80
N ALA A 454 22.62 -24.29 14.77
CA ALA A 454 22.75 -22.87 14.46
C ALA A 454 24.12 -22.51 13.83
N TYR A 455 25.21 -23.20 14.23
CA TYR A 455 26.56 -22.93 13.72
C TYR A 455 27.50 -24.13 13.84
N SER A 456 27.57 -24.96 12.79
CA SER A 456 28.61 -25.99 12.62
C SER A 456 30.01 -25.43 12.33
N PHE A 457 30.18 -24.10 12.33
CA PHE A 457 31.40 -23.40 11.91
C PHE A 457 32.31 -22.94 13.06
N TYR A 458 31.85 -22.95 14.31
CA TYR A 458 32.67 -22.55 15.47
C TYR A 458 33.15 -23.78 16.24
N THR A 459 34.43 -23.78 16.62
CA THR A 459 35.05 -24.96 17.26
C THR A 459 34.72 -25.10 18.75
N ASN A 460 34.24 -24.03 19.41
CA ASN A 460 33.79 -24.06 20.81
C ASN A 460 32.88 -22.86 21.16
N ALA A 461 32.27 -22.92 22.35
CA ALA A 461 31.36 -21.89 22.86
C ALA A 461 32.05 -20.52 23.08
N GLU A 462 33.36 -20.48 23.35
CA GLU A 462 34.09 -19.21 23.56
C GLU A 462 34.23 -18.42 22.25
N GLN A 463 34.55 -19.09 21.14
CA GLN A 463 34.58 -18.48 19.82
C GLN A 463 33.21 -17.94 19.42
N MET A 464 32.14 -18.68 19.73
CA MET A 464 30.77 -18.26 19.47
C MET A 464 30.37 -17.02 20.29
N VAL A 465 30.69 -16.99 21.58
CA VAL A 465 30.44 -15.82 22.45
C VAL A 465 31.21 -14.60 21.95
N SER A 466 32.48 -14.78 21.55
CA SER A 466 33.30 -13.71 20.94
C SER A 466 32.68 -13.19 19.63
N TYR A 467 32.18 -14.10 18.80
CA TYR A 467 31.47 -13.73 17.57
C TYR A 467 30.19 -12.95 17.86
N ILE A 468 29.36 -13.37 18.80
CA ILE A 468 28.13 -12.66 19.19
C ILE A 468 28.46 -11.25 19.68
N LEU A 469 29.49 -11.11 20.53
CA LEU A 469 29.96 -9.81 20.99
C LEU A 469 30.36 -8.92 19.80
N MET A 470 31.18 -9.43 18.88
CA MET A 470 31.62 -8.68 17.70
C MET A 470 30.47 -8.37 16.72
N PHE A 471 29.53 -9.29 16.56
CA PHE A 471 28.40 -9.19 15.64
C PHE A 471 27.45 -8.07 16.04
N PHE A 472 27.09 -7.99 17.32
CA PHE A 472 26.25 -6.90 17.84
C PHE A 472 27.01 -5.57 17.98
N ASP A 473 28.34 -5.58 18.03
CA ASP A 473 29.16 -4.36 18.00
C ASP A 473 29.37 -3.79 16.58
N ARG A 474 29.40 -4.65 15.55
CA ARG A 474 29.54 -4.31 14.12
C ARG A 474 28.24 -4.54 13.35
N TYR A 475 27.17 -3.97 13.87
CA TYR A 475 25.82 -4.22 13.39
C TYR A 475 25.50 -3.39 12.13
N SER A 476 24.94 -4.02 11.10
CA SER A 476 24.39 -3.34 9.93
C SER A 476 22.87 -3.49 9.79
N VAL A 477 22.16 -2.43 9.40
CA VAL A 477 20.70 -2.44 9.19
C VAL A 477 20.31 -1.52 8.05
N TYR A 478 19.51 -2.04 7.11
CA TYR A 478 18.94 -1.23 6.02
C TYR A 478 20.02 -0.43 5.27
N GLY A 479 21.19 -1.05 5.02
CA GLY A 479 22.32 -0.41 4.38
C GLY A 479 23.16 0.51 5.28
N LEU A 480 22.79 0.68 6.55
CA LEU A 480 23.64 1.35 7.54
C LEU A 480 24.59 0.34 8.19
N SER A 481 25.84 0.71 8.44
CA SER A 481 26.80 -0.08 9.24
C SER A 481 27.22 0.73 10.45
N VAL A 482 27.27 0.10 11.63
CA VAL A 482 27.64 0.75 12.88
C VAL A 482 28.89 0.13 13.48
N GLU A 483 29.85 0.94 13.89
CA GLU A 483 31.13 0.47 14.45
C GLU A 483 31.51 1.25 15.72
N ASN A 484 31.95 0.55 16.77
CA ASN A 484 32.50 1.18 17.98
C ASN A 484 33.98 1.56 17.78
N LEU A 485 34.27 2.86 17.80
CA LEU A 485 35.62 3.40 17.65
C LEU A 485 36.38 3.50 18.99
N GLY A 486 35.76 3.28 20.15
CA GLY A 486 36.42 3.27 21.46
C GLY A 486 36.01 4.44 22.36
N LEU A 487 36.82 4.80 23.36
CA LEU A 487 36.45 5.82 24.34
C LEU A 487 36.54 7.24 23.77
N VAL A 488 35.53 8.08 24.04
CA VAL A 488 35.48 9.51 23.67
C VAL A 488 36.73 10.25 24.11
N GLN A 489 37.25 9.97 25.30
CA GLN A 489 38.44 10.64 25.82
C GLN A 489 39.70 10.34 24.99
N GLN A 490 39.88 9.09 24.56
CA GLN A 490 41.00 8.70 23.71
C GLN A 490 40.89 9.35 22.33
N PHE A 491 39.67 9.37 21.80
CA PHE A 491 39.36 10.03 20.54
C PHE A 491 39.73 11.52 20.57
N LEU A 492 39.22 12.25 21.58
CA LEU A 492 39.48 13.68 21.75
C LEU A 492 40.96 13.98 22.05
N LYS A 493 41.67 13.09 22.75
CA LYS A 493 43.11 13.22 22.99
C LYS A 493 43.91 13.16 21.69
N ASN A 494 43.60 12.20 20.81
CA ASN A 494 44.25 12.10 19.50
C ASN A 494 43.93 13.30 18.61
N PHE A 495 42.67 13.72 18.56
CA PHE A 495 42.27 14.94 17.85
C PHE A 495 43.06 16.17 18.31
N LYS A 496 43.13 16.41 19.64
CA LYS A 496 43.87 17.55 20.21
C LYS A 496 45.35 17.52 19.85
N LYS A 497 45.99 16.35 19.90
CA LYS A 497 47.40 16.20 19.51
C LYS A 497 47.63 16.64 18.07
N THR A 498 46.78 16.20 17.14
CA THR A 498 46.89 16.60 15.73
C THR A 498 46.56 18.08 15.54
N TYR A 499 45.51 18.59 16.20
CA TYR A 499 45.13 20.00 16.11
C TYR A 499 46.24 20.95 16.57
N SER A 500 46.93 20.64 17.67
CA SER A 500 48.07 21.42 18.13
C SER A 500 49.21 21.44 17.12
N LEU A 501 49.60 20.28 16.58
CA LEU A 501 50.67 20.16 15.60
C LEU A 501 50.37 20.95 14.32
N GLU A 502 49.15 20.84 13.79
CA GLU A 502 48.76 21.58 12.57
C GLU A 502 48.64 23.09 12.81
N ARG A 503 48.17 23.50 13.99
CA ARG A 503 48.14 24.92 14.37
C ARG A 503 49.53 25.52 14.46
N ASP A 504 50.45 24.82 15.12
CA ASP A 504 51.81 25.33 15.35
C ASP A 504 52.59 25.44 14.02
N LYS A 505 52.43 24.47 13.09
CA LYS A 505 52.97 24.57 11.71
C LYS A 505 52.46 25.79 10.94
N ILE A 506 51.14 26.05 10.98
CA ILE A 506 50.55 27.18 10.23
C ILE A 506 51.04 28.53 10.79
N LEU A 507 51.23 28.61 12.12
CA LEU A 507 51.77 29.80 12.78
C LEU A 507 53.25 30.03 12.43
N GLU A 508 54.02 28.98 12.21
CA GLU A 508 55.42 29.04 11.76
C GLU A 508 55.55 29.42 10.27
N GLU A 509 54.68 28.89 9.40
CA GLU A 509 54.77 29.05 7.94
C GLU A 509 54.16 30.36 7.40
N SER A 510 53.23 31.00 8.12
CA SER A 510 52.58 32.24 7.66
C SER A 510 52.01 33.07 8.83
N PRO A 511 52.80 34.02 9.39
CA PRO A 511 52.36 34.87 10.50
C PRO A 511 51.20 35.83 10.16
N ASN A 512 50.92 36.04 8.86
CA ASN A 512 49.90 36.97 8.39
C ASN A 512 48.54 36.27 8.18
N TYR A 513 47.50 36.93 8.71
CA TYR A 513 46.16 36.49 9.07
C TYR A 513 45.25 35.78 8.02
N SER A 514 45.71 35.44 6.82
CA SER A 514 44.82 34.94 5.75
C SER A 514 44.57 33.43 5.72
N ASN A 515 45.33 32.61 6.45
CA ASN A 515 45.18 31.14 6.45
C ASN A 515 44.18 30.58 7.49
N GLN A 516 43.32 31.41 8.08
CA GLN A 516 42.32 30.96 9.07
C GLN A 516 41.32 29.91 8.53
N GLU A 517 41.11 29.85 7.20
CA GLU A 517 40.26 28.81 6.60
C GLU A 517 40.83 27.40 6.77
N ASN A 518 42.16 27.24 6.81
CA ASN A 518 42.82 25.95 7.02
C ASN A 518 42.64 25.41 8.45
N LEU A 519 42.29 26.27 9.42
CA LEU A 519 42.02 25.86 10.81
C LEU A 519 40.54 25.61 11.10
N LYS A 520 39.62 25.97 10.19
CA LYS A 520 38.17 25.70 10.37
C LYS A 520 37.86 24.20 10.39
N PHE A 521 38.66 23.40 9.68
CA PHE A 521 38.50 21.95 9.58
C PHE A 521 39.86 21.25 9.55
N ILE A 522 40.00 20.15 10.29
CA ILE A 522 41.26 19.39 10.39
C ILE A 522 41.05 17.93 10.03
N GLU A 523 41.99 17.40 9.26
CA GLU A 523 42.09 15.98 8.96
C GLU A 523 43.06 15.29 9.93
N PHE A 524 42.68 14.12 10.47
CA PHE A 524 43.55 13.35 11.34
C PHE A 524 43.22 11.86 11.28
N TYR A 525 44.14 11.01 11.71
CA TYR A 525 43.92 9.57 11.80
C TYR A 525 43.56 9.16 13.24
N PHE A 526 42.53 8.34 13.37
CA PHE A 526 42.19 7.67 14.62
C PHE A 526 41.84 6.22 14.32
N LYS A 527 42.57 5.30 14.98
CA LYS A 527 42.66 3.88 14.57
C LYS A 527 43.07 3.78 13.10
N ASN A 528 42.32 3.05 12.28
CA ASN A 528 42.62 2.76 10.88
C ASN A 528 41.80 3.64 9.92
N ARG A 529 41.24 4.74 10.41
CA ARG A 529 40.39 5.64 9.62
C ARG A 529 40.97 7.05 9.65
N LYS A 530 40.86 7.73 8.52
CA LYS A 530 41.08 9.17 8.40
C LYS A 530 39.76 9.88 8.75
N HIS A 531 39.82 10.96 9.50
CA HIS A 531 38.69 11.74 10.02
C HIS A 531 38.87 13.18 9.58
N LEU A 532 37.79 13.86 9.20
CA LEU A 532 37.70 15.29 8.97
C LEU A 532 36.80 15.89 10.05
N ALA A 533 37.32 16.80 10.85
CA ALA A 533 36.62 17.37 12.01
C ALA A 533 36.57 18.90 11.98
N SER A 534 35.54 19.47 12.63
CA SER A 534 35.46 20.90 12.92
C SER A 534 35.92 21.16 14.36
N PRO A 535 37.09 21.80 14.58
CA PRO A 535 37.61 22.07 15.92
C PRO A 535 36.67 22.92 16.78
N GLU A 536 36.08 23.96 16.19
CA GLU A 536 35.13 24.85 16.86
C GLU A 536 33.92 24.08 17.41
N ASN A 537 33.33 23.21 16.60
CA ASN A 537 32.19 22.40 17.03
C ASN A 537 32.56 21.38 18.11
N LEU A 538 33.73 20.74 18.02
CA LEU A 538 34.21 19.83 19.04
C LEU A 538 34.45 20.56 20.36
N GLN A 539 35.07 21.74 20.34
CA GLN A 539 35.31 22.55 21.53
C GLN A 539 33.99 23.02 22.17
N LYS A 540 33.07 23.56 21.36
CA LYS A 540 31.75 24.04 21.80
C LYS A 540 30.94 22.94 22.50
N ASN A 541 30.99 21.71 21.97
CA ASN A 541 30.20 20.59 22.49
C ASN A 541 30.97 19.69 23.48
N ASN A 542 32.26 19.93 23.72
CA ASN A 542 33.12 19.04 24.50
C ASN A 542 32.54 18.69 25.88
N LYS A 543 32.02 19.69 26.61
CA LYS A 543 31.39 19.48 27.92
C LYS A 543 30.17 18.54 27.85
N LYS A 544 29.33 18.69 26.81
CA LYS A 544 28.14 17.85 26.59
C LYS A 544 28.53 16.43 26.20
N ILE A 545 29.47 16.28 25.28
CA ILE A 545 30.00 14.99 24.82
C ILE A 545 30.59 14.19 26.00
N LEU A 546 31.23 14.88 26.95
CA LEU A 546 31.81 14.25 28.15
C LEU A 546 30.79 14.04 29.29
N SER A 547 29.63 14.69 29.25
CA SER A 547 28.58 14.56 30.25
C SER A 547 27.85 13.22 30.11
N LYS A 548 27.61 12.53 31.24
CA LYS A 548 27.04 11.17 31.29
C LYS A 548 25.59 11.12 31.78
N GLU A 549 25.00 12.27 32.09
CA GLU A 549 23.83 12.31 32.98
C GLU A 549 22.49 12.07 32.26
N ASP A 550 22.43 12.28 30.93
CA ASP A 550 21.22 12.12 30.14
C ASP A 550 21.41 11.21 28.91
N TYR A 551 20.34 10.50 28.56
CA TYR A 551 20.30 9.64 27.37
C TYR A 551 20.23 10.51 26.11
N ASN A 552 21.38 10.85 25.54
CA ASN A 552 21.47 11.51 24.23
C ASN A 552 22.71 11.01 23.48
N PHE A 553 22.58 10.90 22.16
CA PHE A 553 23.74 10.72 21.28
C PHE A 553 24.19 12.09 20.79
N TYR A 554 25.36 12.54 21.22
CA TYR A 554 25.92 13.80 20.71
C TYR A 554 26.71 13.52 19.44
N SER A 555 26.54 14.40 18.45
CA SER A 555 27.32 14.31 17.22
C SER A 555 28.77 14.72 17.50
N LEU A 556 29.67 13.76 17.35
CA LEU A 556 31.09 14.05 17.16
C LEU A 556 31.26 14.28 15.67
N SER A 557 30.80 15.43 15.23
CA SER A 557 30.61 15.69 13.81
C SER A 557 31.92 15.59 13.05
N MET A 558 32.12 14.43 12.42
CA MET A 558 33.32 14.09 11.69
C MET A 558 32.95 13.20 10.52
N VAL A 559 33.52 13.49 9.36
CA VAL A 559 33.45 12.63 8.18
C VAL A 559 34.66 11.74 8.18
N LEU A 560 34.48 10.43 8.04
CA LEU A 560 35.63 9.57 7.83
C LEU A 560 36.03 9.70 6.36
N LEU A 561 37.27 10.16 6.11
CA LEU A 561 37.81 10.34 4.77
C LEU A 561 38.18 8.99 4.16
N GLY A 562 37.15 8.27 3.77
CA GLY A 562 36.96 7.83 2.40
C GLY A 562 35.50 8.15 2.10
N GLY A 563 35.23 8.96 1.06
CA GLY A 563 33.94 9.33 0.45
C GLY A 563 32.70 9.62 1.33
N LEU A 564 31.57 9.91 0.68
CA LEU A 564 30.20 10.20 1.15
C LEU A 564 29.32 10.47 -0.11
N GLY A 565 29.67 9.85 -1.24
CA GLY A 565 28.69 9.67 -2.31
C GLY A 565 27.72 8.56 -1.89
N PRO A 566 26.83 8.14 -2.80
CA PRO A 566 26.01 6.95 -2.63
C PRO A 566 26.78 5.73 -2.06
N GLN A 567 28.11 5.68 -2.20
CA GLN A 567 29.03 4.54 -2.10
C GLN A 567 29.48 4.04 -0.70
N GLY A 568 28.81 4.36 0.43
CA GLY A 568 29.11 3.66 1.70
C GLY A 568 30.04 4.38 2.69
N HIS A 569 29.59 5.45 3.37
CA HIS A 569 30.44 6.26 4.26
C HIS A 569 29.71 6.86 5.48
N GLY A 570 30.42 7.19 6.57
CA GLY A 570 29.80 7.40 7.88
C GLY A 570 30.20 8.59 8.74
N PHE A 571 29.38 8.83 9.77
CA PHE A 571 29.51 9.87 10.79
C PHE A 571 29.86 9.28 12.13
N SER A 572 30.65 10.00 12.92
CA SER A 572 30.94 9.65 14.31
C SER A 572 29.96 10.29 15.30
N TYR A 573 29.57 9.54 16.32
CA TYR A 573 28.67 9.93 17.40
C TYR A 573 29.26 9.52 18.74
N SER A 574 28.99 10.27 19.79
CA SER A 574 29.28 9.83 21.16
C SER A 574 28.05 9.16 21.76
N THR A 575 28.27 8.07 22.49
CA THR A 575 27.21 7.33 23.19
C THR A 575 27.08 7.80 24.64
N PRO A 576 25.93 7.56 25.28
CA PRO A 576 25.76 7.80 26.71
C PRO A 576 26.75 7.03 27.62
N LYS A 577 27.43 6.00 27.10
CA LYS A 577 28.48 5.26 27.82
C LYS A 577 29.88 5.86 27.65
N GLY A 578 30.01 6.98 26.93
CA GLY A 578 31.30 7.62 26.64
C GLY A 578 32.09 6.89 25.55
N GLU A 579 31.42 6.20 24.64
CA GLU A 579 32.00 5.55 23.46
C GLU A 579 31.84 6.44 22.23
N VAL A 580 32.74 6.33 21.25
CA VAL A 580 32.58 6.88 19.90
C VAL A 580 32.07 5.79 18.99
N VAL A 581 31.01 6.05 18.23
CA VAL A 581 30.36 5.12 17.34
C VAL A 581 30.25 5.73 15.95
N GLU A 582 30.71 5.02 14.94
CA GLU A 582 30.57 5.39 13.53
C GLU A 582 29.29 4.78 12.94
N VAL A 583 28.57 5.51 12.08
CA VAL A 583 27.42 5.00 11.30
C VAL A 583 27.58 5.36 9.82
N CYS A 584 27.66 4.37 8.91
CA CYS A 584 27.89 4.55 7.45
C CYS A 584 26.71 4.08 6.60
N SER A 585 26.34 4.74 5.49
CA SER A 585 25.19 4.38 4.62
C SER A 585 25.51 3.86 3.21
N ASP A 586 24.81 2.82 2.74
CA ASP A 586 24.91 2.18 1.40
C ASP A 586 24.00 2.79 0.30
N ILE A 587 24.38 2.57 -0.97
CA ILE A 587 23.90 3.16 -2.25
C ILE A 587 22.41 2.89 -2.52
N LYS A 588 21.93 1.68 -2.19
CA LYS A 588 20.81 1.06 -2.92
C LYS A 588 19.41 1.61 -2.63
N GLU A 589 19.23 2.53 -1.67
CA GLU A 589 17.88 2.97 -1.26
C GLU A 589 17.51 4.42 -1.64
N ASN A 590 18.42 5.21 -2.23
CA ASN A 590 18.15 6.62 -2.53
C ASN A 590 17.32 6.88 -3.82
N GLU A 591 17.01 5.86 -4.61
CA GLU A 591 16.33 6.05 -5.91
C GLU A 591 14.82 6.30 -5.82
N ALA A 592 14.17 5.98 -4.69
CA ALA A 592 12.71 6.00 -4.56
C ALA A 592 12.11 7.32 -4.03
N ILE A 593 12.86 8.16 -3.32
CA ILE A 593 12.35 9.40 -2.66
C ILE A 593 12.23 10.58 -3.65
N ILE A 594 12.71 10.41 -4.87
CA ILE A 594 13.13 11.57 -5.67
C ILE A 594 11.96 12.30 -6.36
N VAL A 595 10.74 11.77 -6.51
CA VAL A 595 9.74 12.43 -7.41
C VAL A 595 9.16 13.75 -6.87
N LYS A 596 8.80 13.85 -5.57
CA LYS A 596 8.35 15.13 -4.98
C LYS A 596 9.52 16.08 -4.72
N TYR A 597 10.68 15.53 -4.36
CA TYR A 597 11.93 16.28 -4.17
C TYR A 597 12.48 16.85 -5.50
N LYS A 598 12.36 16.11 -6.62
CA LYS A 598 12.72 16.53 -8.00
C LYS A 598 11.98 17.80 -8.40
N LYS A 599 10.69 17.89 -8.11
CA LYS A 599 9.88 19.10 -8.39
C LYS A 599 10.34 20.31 -7.58
N PHE A 600 10.68 20.11 -6.31
CA PHE A 600 11.25 21.16 -5.46
C PHE A 600 12.64 21.61 -5.96
N LEU A 601 13.52 20.66 -6.29
CA LEU A 601 14.86 20.94 -6.82
C LEU A 601 14.82 21.68 -8.16
N LYS A 602 13.87 21.37 -9.06
CA LYS A 602 13.67 22.13 -10.31
C LYS A 602 13.33 23.59 -10.03
N LYS A 603 12.38 23.86 -9.12
CA LYS A 603 12.00 25.24 -8.76
C LYS A 603 13.18 26.00 -8.14
N GLN A 604 13.93 25.35 -7.25
CA GLN A 604 15.12 25.92 -6.62
C GLN A 604 16.24 26.20 -7.63
N PHE A 605 16.48 25.28 -8.59
CA PHE A 605 17.46 25.46 -9.66
C PHE A 605 17.14 26.68 -10.52
N ILE A 606 15.88 26.82 -10.95
CA ILE A 606 15.43 27.94 -11.79
C ILE A 606 15.55 29.28 -11.04
N SER A 607 15.08 29.34 -9.79
CA SER A 607 15.18 30.54 -8.95
C SER A 607 16.63 30.99 -8.75
N LYS A 608 17.53 30.05 -8.44
CA LYS A 608 18.96 30.36 -8.27
C LYS A 608 19.64 30.75 -9.58
N LEU A 609 19.24 30.16 -10.70
CA LEU A 609 19.78 30.53 -12.01
C LEU A 609 19.40 31.96 -12.37
N GLU A 610 18.17 32.38 -12.07
CA GLU A 610 17.73 33.77 -12.25
C GLU A 610 18.56 34.73 -11.40
N GLU A 611 18.79 34.41 -10.12
CA GLU A 611 19.63 35.19 -9.20
C GLU A 611 21.09 35.28 -9.67
N GLU A 612 21.72 34.16 -10.03
CA GLU A 612 23.12 34.15 -10.47
C GLU A 612 23.33 34.87 -11.81
N LEU A 613 22.39 34.74 -12.75
CA LEU A 613 22.46 35.50 -14.02
C LEU A 613 22.30 37.01 -13.78
N ALA A 614 21.46 37.41 -12.82
CA ALA A 614 21.34 38.81 -12.41
C ALA A 614 22.64 39.31 -11.77
N ASN A 615 23.28 38.52 -10.90
CA ASN A 615 24.57 38.83 -10.29
C ASN A 615 25.69 39.01 -11.35
N LEU A 616 25.67 38.21 -12.41
CA LEU A 616 26.57 38.31 -13.57
C LEU A 616 26.21 39.45 -14.55
N LYS A 617 25.25 40.31 -14.18
CA LYS A 617 24.78 41.46 -14.97
C LYS A 617 24.27 41.07 -16.36
N VAL A 618 23.55 39.96 -16.47
CA VAL A 618 22.85 39.58 -17.70
C VAL A 618 21.57 40.41 -17.84
N ASN A 619 21.21 40.81 -19.07
CA ASN A 619 20.00 41.61 -19.31
C ASN A 619 18.74 40.81 -18.92
N ARG A 620 17.80 41.46 -18.23
CA ARG A 620 16.53 40.86 -17.79
C ARG A 620 15.72 40.24 -18.92
N LYS A 621 15.79 40.79 -20.13
CA LYS A 621 15.13 40.20 -21.31
C LYS A 621 15.70 38.81 -21.65
N ASP A 622 17.02 38.64 -21.56
CA ASP A 622 17.69 37.38 -21.88
C ASP A 622 17.57 36.37 -20.75
N ILE A 623 17.59 36.83 -19.49
CA ILE A 623 17.26 36.01 -18.32
C ILE A 623 15.87 35.39 -18.49
N ASN A 624 14.84 36.21 -18.77
CA ASN A 624 13.48 35.73 -18.94
C ASN A 624 13.33 34.71 -20.08
N LYS A 625 14.04 34.91 -21.21
CA LYS A 625 14.05 33.97 -22.33
C LYS A 625 14.64 32.62 -21.92
N VAL A 626 15.83 32.62 -21.31
CA VAL A 626 16.53 31.40 -20.88
C VAL A 626 15.72 30.65 -19.82
N ILE A 627 15.18 31.36 -18.82
CA ILE A 627 14.38 30.75 -17.75
C ILE A 627 13.09 30.13 -18.31
N LYS A 628 12.36 30.83 -19.17
CA LYS A 628 11.13 30.32 -19.79
C LYS A 628 11.40 29.05 -20.60
N TYR A 629 12.45 29.06 -21.43
CA TYR A 629 12.87 27.90 -22.21
C TYR A 629 13.21 26.69 -21.33
N LEU A 630 13.99 26.88 -20.26
CA LEU A 630 14.35 25.79 -19.35
C LEU A 630 13.16 25.24 -18.57
N MET A 631 12.16 26.08 -18.26
CA MET A 631 10.92 25.62 -17.64
C MET A 631 10.13 24.67 -18.55
N GLU A 632 10.16 24.92 -19.87
CA GLU A 632 9.47 24.15 -20.91
C GLU A 632 10.21 22.85 -21.28
N ILE A 633 11.54 22.86 -21.40
CA ILE A 633 12.33 21.69 -21.86
C ILE A 633 12.59 20.67 -20.75
N ILE A 634 12.83 21.10 -19.51
CA ILE A 634 13.19 20.16 -18.45
C ILE A 634 11.92 19.44 -17.99
N ASP A 635 11.80 18.12 -18.15
CA ASP A 635 10.61 17.37 -17.71
C ASP A 635 10.43 17.51 -16.17
N GLN A 636 9.19 17.68 -15.71
CA GLN A 636 8.83 17.72 -14.29
C GLN A 636 9.27 16.47 -13.52
N LYS A 637 9.46 15.33 -14.20
CA LYS A 637 9.91 14.06 -13.61
C LYS A 637 11.43 13.87 -13.69
N GLU A 638 12.13 14.73 -14.41
CA GLU A 638 13.54 14.60 -14.70
C GLU A 638 14.41 15.17 -13.57
N ALA A 639 15.44 14.41 -13.15
CA ALA A 639 16.42 14.92 -12.18
C ALA A 639 17.39 15.88 -12.88
N ILE A 640 17.55 17.09 -12.34
CA ILE A 640 18.62 18.02 -12.70
C ILE A 640 19.80 17.75 -11.76
N THR A 641 20.90 17.22 -12.30
CA THR A 641 22.13 16.94 -11.55
C THR A 641 23.34 17.57 -12.25
N TYR A 642 24.49 17.61 -11.58
CA TYR A 642 25.75 18.09 -12.16
C TYR A 642 26.13 17.40 -13.49
N GLN A 643 25.69 16.15 -13.68
CA GLN A 643 25.93 15.39 -14.91
C GLN A 643 25.18 15.96 -16.12
N LYS A 644 24.08 16.69 -15.90
CA LYS A 644 23.29 17.32 -16.96
C LYS A 644 23.73 18.73 -17.31
N LYS A 645 24.73 19.28 -16.62
CA LYS A 645 25.28 20.61 -16.88
C LYS A 645 25.54 20.81 -18.38
N ASN A 646 26.33 19.92 -19.00
CA ASN A 646 26.72 20.06 -20.40
C ASN A 646 25.53 19.93 -21.35
N THR A 647 24.59 19.04 -21.04
CA THR A 647 23.35 18.86 -21.82
C THR A 647 22.48 20.11 -21.80
N ILE A 648 22.29 20.70 -20.62
CA ILE A 648 21.49 21.92 -20.44
C ILE A 648 22.15 23.12 -21.14
N ILE A 649 23.46 23.30 -20.97
CA ILE A 649 24.22 24.35 -21.67
C ILE A 649 24.09 24.19 -23.19
N ARG A 650 24.21 22.95 -23.71
CA ARG A 650 24.05 22.68 -25.14
C ARG A 650 22.64 22.99 -25.65
N GLN A 651 21.61 22.69 -24.87
CA GLN A 651 20.22 23.01 -25.21
C GLN A 651 19.97 24.52 -25.22
N ILE A 652 20.43 25.25 -24.21
CA ILE A 652 20.33 26.72 -24.17
C ILE A 652 21.09 27.33 -25.36
N LYS A 653 22.30 26.82 -25.64
CA LYS A 653 23.08 27.26 -26.80
C LYS A 653 22.28 27.06 -28.09
N SER A 654 21.75 25.86 -28.33
CA SER A 654 20.92 25.57 -29.51
C SER A 654 19.74 26.52 -29.63
N TYR A 655 19.02 26.75 -28.54
CA TYR A 655 17.88 27.66 -28.50
C TYR A 655 18.27 29.09 -28.80
N LEU A 656 19.29 29.64 -28.14
CA LEU A 656 19.70 31.02 -28.37
C LEU A 656 20.27 31.22 -29.80
N THR A 657 20.89 30.19 -30.40
CA THR A 657 21.35 30.24 -31.81
C THR A 657 20.21 30.24 -32.82
N GLU A 658 19.03 29.70 -32.48
CA GLU A 658 17.83 29.78 -33.35
C GLU A 658 17.21 31.18 -33.40
N PHE A 659 17.53 32.06 -32.44
CA PHE A 659 16.97 33.42 -32.33
C PHE A 659 17.94 34.55 -32.69
N ASP A 660 19.25 34.28 -32.76
CA ASP A 660 20.27 35.25 -33.18
C ASP A 660 20.87 34.83 -34.52
N GLU A 661 20.58 35.58 -35.60
CA GLU A 661 21.11 35.31 -36.95
C GLU A 661 22.61 35.64 -37.12
N VAL A 662 23.33 36.08 -36.08
CA VAL A 662 24.76 36.45 -36.19
C VAL A 662 25.55 36.02 -34.95
N GLN A 663 26.62 35.23 -35.17
CA GLN A 663 27.61 34.86 -34.15
C GLN A 663 28.45 36.09 -33.70
N ASN A 664 27.92 36.90 -32.79
CA ASN A 664 28.60 38.08 -32.26
C ASN A 664 29.37 37.79 -30.95
N ARG A 665 30.40 38.61 -30.61
CA ARG A 665 31.14 38.50 -29.33
C ARG A 665 30.24 38.59 -28.11
N GLU A 666 29.13 39.33 -28.19
CA GLU A 666 28.14 39.46 -27.14
C GLU A 666 27.40 38.14 -26.85
N PHE A 667 27.15 37.34 -27.88
CA PHE A 667 26.52 36.02 -27.76
C PHE A 667 27.41 35.03 -27.02
N GLN A 668 28.71 35.01 -27.33
CA GLN A 668 29.68 34.16 -26.61
C GLN A 668 29.81 34.58 -25.14
N ASN A 669 29.85 35.88 -24.85
CA ASN A 669 29.87 36.41 -23.48
C ASN A 669 28.60 36.02 -22.70
N LEU A 670 27.42 36.06 -23.33
CA LEU A 670 26.18 35.58 -22.71
C LEU A 670 26.23 34.08 -22.40
N LEU A 671 26.73 33.25 -23.32
CA LEU A 671 26.87 31.81 -23.11
C LEU A 671 27.89 31.47 -22.02
N GLU A 672 28.99 32.20 -21.93
CA GLU A 672 29.98 32.05 -20.84
C GLU A 672 29.34 32.36 -19.49
N LYS A 673 28.63 33.48 -19.36
CA LYS A 673 27.90 33.82 -18.13
C LYS A 673 26.85 32.79 -17.74
N ILE A 674 26.12 32.24 -18.72
CA ILE A 674 25.15 31.16 -18.48
C ILE A 674 25.87 29.87 -18.03
N SER A 675 26.96 29.51 -18.69
CA SER A 675 27.79 28.36 -18.31
C SER A 675 28.32 28.50 -16.89
N ASP A 676 28.80 29.69 -16.51
CA ASP A 676 29.33 29.98 -15.18
C ASP A 676 28.24 29.90 -14.11
N ALA A 677 27.09 30.54 -14.34
CA ALA A 677 25.94 30.45 -13.43
C ALA A 677 25.50 28.99 -13.21
N ILE A 678 25.36 28.21 -14.30
CA ILE A 678 25.00 26.78 -14.20
C ILE A 678 26.11 25.98 -13.50
N SER A 679 27.38 26.32 -13.72
CA SER A 679 28.52 25.66 -13.08
C SER A 679 28.54 25.87 -11.57
N VAL A 680 28.21 27.07 -11.11
CA VAL A 680 28.09 27.40 -9.69
C VAL A 680 26.96 26.61 -9.04
N ILE A 681 25.79 26.58 -9.69
CA ILE A 681 24.58 25.94 -9.15
C ILE A 681 24.68 24.42 -9.18
N LEU A 682 25.16 23.85 -10.28
CA LEU A 682 25.27 22.40 -10.50
C LEU A 682 26.69 21.88 -10.28
N ARG A 683 27.48 22.49 -9.40
CA ARG A 683 28.79 21.95 -9.03
C ARG A 683 28.63 20.59 -8.36
N LYS A 684 29.61 19.71 -8.58
CA LYS A 684 29.70 18.46 -7.82
C LYS A 684 29.91 18.82 -6.35
N ILE A 685 28.86 18.67 -5.54
CA ILE A 685 28.94 18.88 -4.10
C ILE A 685 29.85 17.80 -3.54
N LYS A 686 31.05 18.20 -3.08
CA LYS A 686 31.93 17.33 -2.31
C LYS A 686 31.37 17.21 -0.90
N LEU A 687 32.00 16.35 -0.14
CA LEU A 687 31.41 15.82 1.08
C LEU A 687 31.92 16.55 2.27
N ASP A 688 33.18 16.92 2.18
CA ASP A 688 33.75 18.08 2.82
C ASP A 688 32.78 19.26 2.68
N ASP A 689 32.26 19.60 1.50
CA ASP A 689 31.32 20.73 1.37
C ASP A 689 30.03 20.53 2.19
N GLN A 690 29.44 19.33 2.17
CA GLN A 690 28.23 19.02 2.97
C GLN A 690 28.51 19.04 4.47
N PHE A 691 29.65 18.48 4.86
CA PHE A 691 30.11 18.44 6.24
C PHE A 691 30.38 19.85 6.75
N LYS A 692 31.18 20.63 6.02
CA LYS A 692 31.51 22.01 6.32
C LYS A 692 30.24 22.84 6.48
N THR A 693 29.30 22.73 5.53
CA THR A 693 28.00 23.41 5.61
C THR A 693 27.21 23.01 6.87
N ARG A 694 27.09 21.72 7.18
CA ARG A 694 26.38 21.26 8.39
C ARG A 694 27.06 21.76 9.66
N MET A 695 28.39 21.77 9.68
CA MET A 695 29.19 22.24 10.81
C MET A 695 29.09 23.73 11.02
N GLU A 696 29.05 24.50 9.95
CA GLU A 696 28.79 25.94 10.00
C GLU A 696 27.38 26.23 10.53
N LEU A 697 26.36 25.46 10.13
CA LEU A 697 25.02 25.62 10.68
C LEU A 697 24.95 25.30 12.19
N VAL A 698 25.74 24.33 12.66
CA VAL A 698 25.83 24.01 14.09
C VAL A 698 26.61 25.07 14.86
N SER A 699 27.73 25.55 14.31
CA SER A 699 28.51 26.61 14.97
C SER A 699 27.69 27.89 15.09
N GLN A 700 26.91 28.22 14.05
CA GLN A 700 25.95 29.34 14.01
C GLN A 700 24.66 29.11 14.81
N GLU A 701 24.51 27.98 15.52
CA GLU A 701 23.31 27.62 16.32
C GLU A 701 22.01 27.50 15.52
N LYS A 702 22.10 27.46 14.19
CA LYS A 702 20.96 27.23 13.29
C LYS A 702 20.53 25.76 13.28
N LEU A 703 21.40 24.86 13.74
CA LEU A 703 21.13 23.44 13.86
C LEU A 703 21.73 22.87 15.17
N LYS A 704 20.98 22.08 15.93
CA LYS A 704 21.54 21.36 17.07
C LYS A 704 22.37 20.18 16.58
N SER A 705 23.46 19.87 17.29
CA SER A 705 24.36 18.76 16.92
C SER A 705 23.63 17.41 16.84
N GLU A 706 22.64 17.21 17.70
CA GLU A 706 21.85 15.99 17.87
C GLU A 706 20.84 15.81 16.72
N ASP A 707 20.43 16.91 16.08
CA ASP A 707 19.42 16.88 15.02
C ASP A 707 20.01 16.39 13.68
N ILE A 708 21.33 16.44 13.50
CA ILE A 708 22.02 15.90 12.32
C ILE A 708 21.69 14.42 12.12
N ALA A 709 21.65 13.64 13.20
CA ALA A 709 21.38 12.20 13.17
C ALA A 709 19.92 11.89 12.79
N LYS A 710 18.98 12.80 13.09
CA LYS A 710 17.56 12.64 12.79
C LYS A 710 17.22 13.06 11.35
N LEU A 711 17.90 14.09 10.85
CA LEU A 711 17.68 14.66 9.51
C LEU A 711 18.28 13.81 8.39
N THR A 712 19.12 12.83 8.72
CA THR A 712 19.72 11.90 7.76
C THR A 712 18.90 10.61 7.73
N SER A 713 17.87 10.56 6.88
CA SER A 713 16.93 9.44 6.77
C SER A 713 17.19 8.55 5.55
N LEU A 714 17.13 7.24 5.72
CA LEU A 714 17.07 6.25 4.64
C LEU A 714 15.77 5.47 4.72
N LYS A 715 14.92 5.64 3.70
CA LYS A 715 13.71 4.87 3.38
C LYS A 715 12.59 4.81 4.43
N ASN A 716 12.86 4.94 5.74
CA ASN A 716 11.98 5.13 6.89
C ASN A 716 12.74 5.14 8.26
N LYS A 717 14.07 4.97 8.30
CA LYS A 717 14.88 5.04 9.54
C LYS A 717 15.96 6.11 9.45
N SER A 718 16.23 6.79 10.56
CA SER A 718 17.33 7.75 10.72
C SER A 718 18.57 7.09 11.30
N HIS A 719 19.75 7.72 11.19
CA HIS A 719 20.94 7.28 11.93
C HIS A 719 20.66 7.20 13.44
N TYR A 720 19.84 8.12 13.95
CA TYR A 720 19.41 8.13 15.34
C TYR A 720 18.66 6.83 15.73
N ASP A 721 17.76 6.34 14.89
CA ASP A 721 17.03 5.09 15.16
C ASP A 721 17.96 3.89 15.30
N VAL A 722 18.94 3.78 14.42
CA VAL A 722 19.91 2.68 14.46
C VAL A 722 20.80 2.76 15.71
N LEU A 723 21.22 3.95 16.12
CA LEU A 723 21.99 4.14 17.35
C LEU A 723 21.19 3.68 18.59
N ARG A 724 19.88 3.99 18.64
CA ARG A 724 19.00 3.53 19.72
C ARG A 724 18.87 2.01 19.75
N GLU A 725 18.74 1.37 18.59
CA GLU A 725 18.66 -0.09 18.46
C GLU A 725 19.98 -0.76 18.88
N ARG A 726 21.14 -0.23 18.48
CA ARG A 726 22.45 -0.73 18.95
C ARG A 726 22.54 -0.65 20.47
N PHE A 727 22.20 0.50 21.07
CA PHE A 727 22.28 0.68 22.52
C PHE A 727 21.40 -0.32 23.27
N PHE A 728 20.22 -0.63 22.74
CA PHE A 728 19.37 -1.72 23.23
C PHE A 728 20.11 -3.06 23.18
N TYR A 729 20.67 -3.44 22.04
CA TYR A 729 21.37 -4.72 21.88
C TYR A 729 22.62 -4.86 22.76
N GLN A 730 23.33 -3.77 23.07
CA GLN A 730 24.45 -3.83 24.01
C GLN A 730 24.02 -4.33 25.40
N TYR A 731 22.83 -3.96 25.89
CA TYR A 731 22.33 -4.50 27.17
C TYR A 731 21.98 -5.98 27.04
N ILE A 732 21.33 -6.38 25.95
CA ILE A 732 20.98 -7.78 25.68
C ILE A 732 22.22 -8.67 25.70
N VAL A 733 23.27 -8.26 24.99
CA VAL A 733 24.53 -8.98 24.90
C VAL A 733 25.23 -9.05 26.26
N LYS A 734 25.22 -7.95 27.02
CA LYS A 734 25.76 -7.93 28.38
C LYS A 734 25.05 -8.97 29.26
N TRP A 735 23.72 -9.01 29.27
CA TRP A 735 22.95 -9.98 30.06
C TRP A 735 23.11 -11.41 29.57
N PHE A 736 23.21 -11.62 28.26
CA PHE A 736 23.57 -12.92 27.68
C PHE A 736 24.93 -13.40 28.22
N TYR A 737 25.94 -12.52 28.25
CA TYR A 737 27.27 -12.85 28.76
C TYR A 737 27.27 -13.16 30.27
N GLU A 738 26.47 -12.43 31.05
CA GLU A 738 26.24 -12.72 32.48
C GLU A 738 25.62 -14.12 32.67
N ILE A 739 24.65 -14.52 31.83
CA ILE A 739 24.08 -15.87 31.87
C ILE A 739 25.13 -16.93 31.52
N TYR A 740 25.90 -16.70 30.46
CA TYR A 740 26.93 -17.63 30.01
C TYR A 740 28.01 -17.87 31.07
N THR A 741 28.53 -16.78 31.66
CA THR A 741 29.54 -16.87 32.72
C THR A 741 29.02 -17.61 33.95
N ASN A 742 27.83 -17.24 34.45
CA ASN A 742 27.24 -17.90 35.62
C ASN A 742 27.05 -19.42 35.42
N ARG A 743 26.62 -19.86 34.21
CA ARG A 743 26.45 -21.29 33.91
C ARG A 743 27.77 -22.03 33.73
N LYS A 744 28.76 -21.40 33.08
CA LYS A 744 30.11 -21.97 32.94
C LYS A 744 30.78 -22.26 34.29
N PHE A 745 30.50 -21.43 35.31
CA PHE A 745 31.04 -21.61 36.66
C PHE A 745 30.16 -22.44 37.59
N SER A 746 28.92 -22.78 37.20
CA SER A 746 28.09 -23.73 37.95
C SER A 746 28.30 -25.19 37.54
N ASP A 747 28.84 -25.42 36.34
CA ASP A 747 29.19 -26.74 35.80
C ASP A 747 30.66 -27.13 36.09
N ARG A 748 31.36 -26.34 36.91
CA ARG A 748 32.66 -26.63 37.53
C ARG A 748 32.47 -26.71 39.03
#